data_AF-A0A1I4WYS0-F1
#
_entry.id   AF-A0A1I4WYS0-F1
#
_cell.length_a   1.000
_cell.length_b   1.000
_cell.length_c   1.000
_cell.angle_alpha   90.00
_cell.angle_beta   90.00
_cell.angle_gamma   90.00
#
_symmetry.space_group_name_H-M   'P 1'
#
loop_
_entity.id
_entity.type
_entity.pdbx_description
1 polymer ?
#
loop_
_entity_poly.entity_id
_entity_poly.type
_entity_poly.pdbx_seq_one_letter_code
_entity_poly.pdbx_strand_id
1 'polypeptide(L)'
;MTPGNQNNQNNQNNQGIQAFDVSVHGVGVNHGQVNQYVVREGASPEERLQQGIRTLRAGMRDRAEQMIGDVVGLSDTPTPQALYYLALSIVSRRSPENLTDEDWHKLRHTLDRLAALPGESAAEYGTAGRVLRDLMSASLSPSARSGARVGGADAPPDAPESAPGGTVDAALLLDGLLDDEVRIELMDHLRYVLRGIEQDALDAEEEGELGERLAKKRAERAPLFFTPDPELHLPRPPKEPTLDPTVRVIVVVCLAVLGVTLLLDQIPDDLPDSDRNNAWTLLVVACVALAFGMPGRVRSAARYRLHGEWREDPDGKGLTDQERNPFHRSRSRLAVLLTSPKQWREDRERRAKEQQKTKKAAFRRTIEALVQDRFLDYEPKGSDAAKVWRRYTERRRTELIDDLTHRHWRTVAPGALDWLIQLRAKEIGGQHVDPPQMRLERALGRLGLLSTLLGVVLLAAAVLQVIPADEDAGQGMSACASLIFAGAFMWLAAVDFAKRTAHQRARKQYENDMRARRQWLDDLGGSRPDDDQMARWYDLDQRYLRREVLAEHRMEHRDILFSFSLVEGVPGCVRAKVKNGPPRYSEYRQTLYVLTSSGVWVSSWNVDFATGEHGGRQDTVFRYDAISSVTVESVGVRFGDSLREIVSGSEDGSLRDVADEDDLVMHEAMRLVLHNGQRLTALLENYEHLYDSDHEDRAQLRRLALESSGISVGFRILTAMATEGRRWFEQRRRRSYQAFTADQPARPSRPDDPDQPDCAVPGGDGRPPSTPSLPPALVLSE
;
A
#
# COMPACT_ATOMS: atom_id res chain seq x y z
N MET A 1 -27.12 10.84 -37.86
CA MET A 1 -27.03 11.69 -36.65
C MET A 1 -27.91 11.04 -35.60
N THR A 2 -27.29 10.31 -34.68
CA THR A 2 -27.95 9.58 -33.60
C THR A 2 -26.95 9.62 -32.44
N PRO A 3 -27.30 10.16 -31.26
CA PRO A 3 -26.36 10.26 -30.14
C PRO A 3 -26.24 8.88 -29.49
N GLY A 4 -25.23 8.13 -29.91
CA GLY A 4 -24.92 6.80 -29.39
C GLY A 4 -24.07 6.87 -28.12
N ASN A 5 -24.72 6.65 -26.97
CA ASN A 5 -24.28 5.74 -25.92
C ASN A 5 -22.79 5.83 -25.45
N GLN A 6 -22.30 7.03 -25.09
CA GLN A 6 -20.97 7.20 -24.49
C GLN A 6 -20.93 6.88 -22.97
N ASN A 7 -22.07 6.86 -22.27
CA ASN A 7 -22.08 6.70 -20.81
C ASN A 7 -21.89 5.25 -20.33
N ASN A 8 -22.03 4.24 -21.19
CA ASN A 8 -21.93 2.83 -20.78
C ASN A 8 -20.52 2.21 -20.95
N GLN A 9 -19.59 2.91 -21.61
CA GLN A 9 -18.20 2.44 -21.76
C GLN A 9 -17.30 2.83 -20.57
N ASN A 10 -17.63 3.87 -19.81
CA ASN A 10 -16.83 4.25 -18.64
C ASN A 10 -16.98 3.30 -17.45
N ASN A 11 -18.08 2.53 -17.37
CA ASN A 11 -18.33 1.62 -16.24
C ASN A 11 -17.58 0.27 -16.36
N GLN A 12 -17.07 -0.09 -17.54
CA GLN A 12 -16.26 -1.31 -17.73
C GLN A 12 -14.75 -1.09 -17.56
N ASN A 13 -14.27 0.15 -17.64
CA ASN A 13 -12.84 0.46 -17.57
C ASN A 13 -12.24 0.42 -16.15
N ASN A 14 -13.08 0.26 -15.12
CA ASN A 14 -12.66 0.28 -13.72
C ASN A 14 -12.54 -1.11 -13.07
N GLN A 15 -12.75 -2.20 -13.83
CA GLN A 15 -12.54 -3.57 -13.34
C GLN A 15 -11.06 -3.96 -13.23
N GLY A 16 -10.16 -3.02 -13.49
CA GLY A 16 -8.76 -3.30 -13.78
C GLY A 16 -7.90 -3.84 -12.64
N ILE A 17 -8.46 -4.05 -11.46
CA ILE A 17 -7.72 -4.51 -10.29
C ILE A 17 -7.92 -6.01 -10.04
N GLN A 18 -8.95 -6.62 -10.63
CA GLN A 18 -9.14 -8.08 -10.59
C GLN A 18 -8.05 -8.85 -11.38
N ALA A 19 -7.28 -8.14 -12.22
CA ALA A 19 -6.23 -8.68 -13.07
C ALA A 19 -4.88 -8.91 -12.38
N PHE A 20 -4.75 -8.55 -11.09
CA PHE A 20 -3.54 -8.87 -10.34
C PHE A 20 -3.57 -10.33 -9.88
N ASP A 21 -3.36 -11.26 -10.80
CA ASP A 21 -2.86 -12.60 -10.46
C ASP A 21 -1.39 -12.49 -10.04
N VAL A 22 -1.17 -11.89 -8.87
CA VAL A 22 0.09 -12.00 -8.14
C VAL A 22 -0.14 -13.13 -7.14
N SER A 23 -0.04 -14.35 -7.65
CA SER A 23 -0.30 -15.65 -7.01
C SER A 23 0.42 -15.89 -5.67
N VAL A 24 1.18 -14.92 -5.16
CA VAL A 24 2.01 -15.12 -3.96
C VAL A 24 1.91 -13.96 -2.95
N HIS A 25 1.56 -12.72 -3.34
CA HIS A 25 1.66 -11.58 -2.40
C HIS A 25 0.54 -10.55 -2.44
N GLY A 26 -0.33 -10.51 -3.45
CA GLY A 26 -1.31 -9.42 -3.69
C GLY A 26 -0.65 -8.04 -3.88
N VAL A 27 -1.28 -7.14 -4.64
CA VAL A 27 -0.68 -5.82 -4.89
C VAL A 27 -0.95 -4.86 -3.74
N GLY A 28 0.11 -4.23 -3.24
CA GLY A 28 0.03 -3.16 -2.26
C GLY A 28 0.11 -1.78 -2.93
N VAL A 29 -0.92 -0.95 -2.74
CA VAL A 29 -0.95 0.45 -3.15
C VAL A 29 -0.75 1.33 -1.92
N ASN A 30 0.31 2.14 -1.92
CA ASN A 30 0.50 3.19 -0.92
C ASN A 30 0.23 4.55 -1.56
N HIS A 31 -0.82 5.23 -1.10
CA HIS A 31 -1.16 6.59 -1.55
C HIS A 31 -0.24 7.61 -0.87
N GLY A 32 1.05 7.62 -1.23
CA GLY A 32 2.08 8.43 -0.58
C GLY A 32 1.88 9.94 -0.70
N GLN A 33 1.07 10.41 -1.66
CA GLN A 33 0.70 11.82 -1.82
C GLN A 33 -0.49 12.23 -0.94
N VAL A 34 -1.27 11.26 -0.45
CA VAL A 34 -2.45 11.52 0.39
C VAL A 34 -2.01 11.60 1.85
N ASN A 35 -1.91 12.83 2.36
CA ASN A 35 -1.46 13.11 3.73
C ASN A 35 -2.64 13.21 4.71
N GLN A 36 -3.58 12.26 4.66
CA GLN A 36 -4.82 12.36 5.43
C GLN A 36 -4.61 12.29 6.95
N TYR A 37 -3.56 11.58 7.41
CA TYR A 37 -3.26 11.36 8.83
C TYR A 37 -1.87 11.86 9.25
N VAL A 38 -1.27 12.73 8.42
CA VAL A 38 0.07 13.28 8.68
C VAL A 38 -0.08 14.68 9.26
N VAL A 39 0.44 14.86 10.46
CA VAL A 39 0.62 16.18 11.06
C VAL A 39 1.94 16.75 10.57
N ARG A 40 1.94 17.99 10.08
CA ARG A 40 3.18 18.68 9.69
C ARG A 40 4.06 18.94 10.92
N GLU A 41 5.38 18.83 10.77
CA GLU A 41 6.32 19.26 11.81
C GLU A 41 6.10 20.76 12.09
N GLY A 42 5.80 21.10 13.35
CA GLY A 42 5.46 22.47 13.77
C GLY A 42 3.98 22.86 13.65
N ALA A 43 3.07 21.94 13.29
CA ALA A 43 1.63 22.23 13.25
C ALA A 43 1.09 22.76 14.59
N SER A 44 0.14 23.69 14.51
CA SER A 44 -0.46 24.32 15.69
C SER A 44 -1.25 23.31 16.54
N PRO A 45 -1.47 23.56 17.85
CA PRO A 45 -2.31 22.70 18.68
C PRO A 45 -3.73 22.51 18.11
N GLU A 46 -4.29 23.53 17.45
CA GLU A 46 -5.61 23.48 16.80
C GLU A 46 -5.60 22.58 15.56
N GLU A 47 -4.59 22.70 14.69
CA GLU A 47 -4.44 21.82 13.52
C GLU A 47 -4.28 20.35 13.95
N ARG A 48 -3.52 20.10 15.02
CA ARG A 48 -3.35 18.76 15.61
C ARG A 48 -4.65 18.22 16.18
N LEU A 49 -5.44 19.05 16.86
CA LEU A 49 -6.74 18.65 17.39
C LEU A 49 -7.69 18.25 16.25
N GLN A 50 -7.79 19.07 15.20
CA GLN A 50 -8.62 18.77 14.03
C GLN A 50 -8.17 17.49 13.32
N GLN A 51 -6.86 17.28 13.22
CA GLN A 51 -6.32 16.04 12.68
C GLN A 51 -6.65 14.82 13.57
N GLY A 52 -6.65 14.99 14.89
CA GLY A 52 -7.06 13.97 15.86
C GLY A 52 -8.53 13.59 15.71
N ILE A 53 -9.42 14.58 15.53
CA ILE A 53 -10.86 14.36 15.30
C ILE A 53 -11.09 13.60 13.99
N ARG A 54 -10.40 13.96 12.89
CA ARG A 54 -10.47 13.20 11.63
C ARG A 54 -10.00 11.77 11.78
N THR A 55 -8.93 11.57 12.55
CA THR A 55 -8.38 10.24 12.88
C THR A 55 -9.39 9.41 13.67
N LEU A 56 -10.12 10.04 14.61
CA LEU A 56 -11.17 9.39 15.39
C LEU A 56 -12.36 8.96 14.52
N ARG A 57 -12.81 9.84 13.62
CA ARG A 57 -13.91 9.56 12.67
C ARG A 57 -13.57 8.43 11.69
N ALA A 58 -12.30 8.28 11.34
CA ALA A 58 -11.79 7.16 10.55
C ALA A 58 -11.72 5.82 11.33
N GLY A 59 -12.07 5.81 12.63
CA GLY A 59 -12.07 4.62 13.48
C GLY A 59 -10.71 4.26 14.07
N MET A 60 -9.70 5.14 13.96
CA MET A 60 -8.36 4.92 14.52
C MET A 60 -8.25 5.51 15.92
N ARG A 61 -8.84 4.81 16.88
CA ARG A 61 -9.07 5.31 18.24
C ARG A 61 -7.77 5.59 18.97
N ASP A 62 -6.85 4.62 19.06
CA ASP A 62 -5.63 4.76 19.88
C ASP A 62 -4.73 5.87 19.34
N ARG A 63 -4.70 6.03 18.01
CA ARG A 63 -3.97 7.13 17.37
C ARG A 63 -4.63 8.49 17.61
N ALA A 64 -5.96 8.56 17.59
CA ALA A 64 -6.69 9.77 17.91
C ALA A 64 -6.50 10.15 19.38
N GLU A 65 -6.62 9.20 20.31
CA GLU A 65 -6.38 9.40 21.75
C GLU A 65 -4.98 9.95 21.99
N GLN A 66 -3.95 9.37 21.35
CA GLN A 66 -2.58 9.88 21.43
C GLN A 66 -2.48 11.31 20.93
N MET A 67 -2.98 11.59 19.72
CA MET A 67 -2.86 12.91 19.08
C MET A 67 -3.60 14.00 19.86
N ILE A 68 -4.80 13.71 20.35
CA ILE A 68 -5.61 14.64 21.14
C ILE A 68 -5.03 14.78 22.56
N GLY A 69 -4.56 13.67 23.13
CA GLY A 69 -3.88 13.63 24.43
C GLY A 69 -2.61 14.48 24.45
N ASP A 70 -1.81 14.44 23.38
CA ASP A 70 -0.63 15.29 23.22
C ASP A 70 -1.02 16.79 23.21
N VAL A 71 -2.12 17.16 22.54
CA VAL A 71 -2.64 18.54 22.54
C VAL A 71 -3.08 18.96 23.94
N VAL A 72 -3.80 18.09 24.66
CA VAL A 72 -4.27 18.34 26.03
C VAL A 72 -3.10 18.42 27.01
N GLY A 73 -2.05 17.62 26.82
CA GLY A 73 -0.87 17.58 27.69
C GLY A 73 0.11 18.74 27.48
N LEU A 74 0.14 19.32 26.28
CA LEU A 74 0.97 20.49 25.95
C LEU A 74 0.35 21.83 26.39
N SER A 75 -0.91 21.83 26.83
CA SER A 75 -1.64 23.03 27.22
C SER A 75 -1.92 23.05 28.73
N ASP A 76 -1.51 24.14 29.40
CA ASP A 76 -1.85 24.37 30.82
C ASP A 76 -3.37 24.53 31.02
N THR A 77 -4.06 25.06 30.01
CA THR A 77 -5.52 25.26 29.97
C THR A 77 -6.10 24.63 28.70
N PRO A 78 -6.33 23.30 28.66
CA PRO A 78 -6.88 22.65 27.47
C PRO A 78 -8.27 23.17 27.15
N THR A 79 -8.61 23.22 25.87
CA THR A 79 -9.92 23.67 25.41
C THR A 79 -11.01 22.64 25.80
N PRO A 80 -12.26 23.09 26.06
CA PRO A 80 -13.38 22.17 26.32
C PRO A 80 -13.57 21.12 25.22
N GLN A 81 -13.41 21.54 23.96
CA GLN A 81 -13.45 20.68 22.79
C GLN A 81 -12.38 19.57 22.85
N ALA A 82 -11.13 19.90 23.18
CA ALA A 82 -10.06 18.90 23.26
C ALA A 82 -10.30 17.87 24.36
N LEU A 83 -10.81 18.28 25.53
CA LEU A 83 -11.16 17.37 26.61
C LEU A 83 -12.35 16.46 26.24
N TYR A 84 -13.37 17.02 25.59
CA TYR A 84 -14.51 16.23 25.11
C TYR A 84 -14.08 15.17 24.11
N TYR A 85 -13.31 15.54 23.07
CA TYR A 85 -12.84 14.56 22.08
C TYR A 85 -11.82 13.58 22.65
N LEU A 86 -11.04 13.96 23.67
CA LEU A 86 -10.20 13.00 24.40
C LEU A 86 -11.08 11.97 25.13
N ALA A 87 -12.11 12.41 25.86
CA ALA A 87 -13.05 11.50 26.52
C ALA A 87 -13.77 10.60 25.50
N LEU A 88 -14.22 11.16 24.39
CA LEU A 88 -14.89 10.44 23.31
C LEU A 88 -13.95 9.42 22.66
N SER A 89 -12.68 9.76 22.45
CA SER A 89 -11.69 8.83 21.91
C SER A 89 -11.51 7.60 22.80
N ILE A 90 -11.57 7.72 24.12
CA ILE A 90 -11.38 6.57 25.01
C ILE A 90 -12.50 5.52 24.83
N VAL A 91 -13.74 5.97 24.63
CA VAL A 91 -14.95 5.13 24.58
C VAL A 91 -15.45 4.82 23.18
N SER A 92 -14.96 5.54 22.17
CA SER A 92 -15.41 5.46 20.78
C SER A 92 -15.44 4.02 20.27
N ARG A 93 -16.63 3.60 19.81
CA ARG A 93 -16.92 2.30 19.20
C ARG A 93 -16.48 1.10 20.07
N ARG A 94 -16.50 1.28 21.39
CA ARG A 94 -16.19 0.22 22.37
C ARG A 94 -17.42 -0.12 23.20
N SER A 95 -17.61 -1.41 23.45
CA SER A 95 -18.46 -1.86 24.55
C SER A 95 -17.81 -1.46 25.88
N PRO A 96 -18.57 -1.15 26.94
CA PRO A 96 -18.02 -0.89 28.27
C PRO A 96 -17.04 -1.98 28.77
N GLU A 97 -17.27 -3.24 28.42
CA GLU A 97 -16.40 -4.38 28.76
C GLU A 97 -15.03 -4.32 28.10
N ASN A 98 -14.90 -3.58 26.99
CA ASN A 98 -13.63 -3.42 26.28
C ASN A 98 -12.69 -2.43 26.97
N LEU A 99 -13.19 -1.60 27.88
CA LEU A 99 -12.40 -0.58 28.57
C LEU A 99 -11.58 -1.21 29.68
N THR A 100 -10.28 -0.90 29.72
CA THR A 100 -9.35 -1.31 30.80
C THR A 100 -9.56 -0.45 32.04
N ASP A 101 -8.99 -0.85 33.19
CA ASP A 101 -9.10 -0.06 34.43
C ASP A 101 -8.41 1.30 34.28
N GLU A 102 -7.32 1.35 33.50
CA GLU A 102 -6.64 2.59 33.13
C GLU A 102 -7.54 3.47 32.25
N ASP A 103 -8.25 2.89 31.26
CA ASP A 103 -9.18 3.63 30.40
C ASP A 103 -10.31 4.27 31.21
N TRP A 104 -10.88 3.53 32.18
CA TRP A 104 -11.92 4.05 33.06
C TRP A 104 -11.42 5.23 33.91
N HIS A 105 -10.20 5.12 34.44
CA HIS A 105 -9.59 6.19 35.22
C HIS A 105 -9.32 7.43 34.37
N LYS A 106 -8.75 7.24 33.16
CA LYS A 106 -8.49 8.31 32.19
C LYS A 106 -9.80 9.00 31.77
N LEU A 107 -10.84 8.23 31.44
CA LEU A 107 -12.14 8.74 31.03
C LEU A 107 -12.73 9.65 32.11
N ARG A 108 -12.79 9.14 33.34
CA ARG A 108 -13.31 9.90 34.47
C ARG A 108 -12.51 11.17 34.72
N HIS A 109 -11.19 11.07 34.82
CA HIS A 109 -10.31 12.21 35.04
C HIS A 109 -10.52 13.29 33.97
N THR A 110 -10.69 12.89 32.71
CA THR A 110 -10.94 13.80 31.59
C THR A 110 -12.30 14.49 31.71
N LEU A 111 -13.34 13.73 32.04
CA LEU A 111 -14.69 14.27 32.23
C LEU A 111 -14.80 15.18 33.45
N ASP A 112 -14.07 14.91 34.54
CA ASP A 112 -14.02 15.75 35.74
C ASP A 112 -13.33 17.09 35.44
N ARG A 113 -12.24 17.07 34.66
CA ARG A 113 -11.60 18.30 34.16
C ARG A 113 -12.53 19.12 33.27
N LEU A 114 -13.26 18.47 32.37
CA LEU A 114 -14.22 19.14 31.48
C LEU A 114 -15.34 19.80 32.27
N ALA A 115 -15.87 19.12 33.29
CA ALA A 115 -16.92 19.66 34.16
C ALA A 115 -16.47 20.86 35.02
N ALA A 116 -15.17 20.97 35.30
CA ALA A 116 -14.59 22.05 36.10
C ALA A 116 -14.31 23.34 35.32
N LEU A 117 -14.40 23.34 33.98
CA LEU A 117 -14.09 24.52 33.16
C LEU A 117 -15.25 25.55 33.16
N PRO A 118 -14.97 26.85 33.42
CA PRO A 118 -15.97 27.91 33.33
C PRO A 118 -16.12 28.45 31.89
N GLY A 119 -17.34 28.81 31.46
CA GLY A 119 -17.61 29.57 30.22
C GLY A 119 -18.73 29.02 29.32
N GLU A 120 -19.21 29.83 28.37
CA GLU A 120 -20.30 29.46 27.44
C GLU A 120 -19.91 28.36 26.43
N SER A 121 -18.71 28.41 25.83
CA SER A 121 -18.22 27.31 24.98
C SER A 121 -17.92 26.03 25.77
N ALA A 122 -17.68 26.14 27.08
CA ALA A 122 -17.63 24.98 27.97
C ALA A 122 -19.03 24.44 28.29
N ALA A 123 -20.10 25.24 28.13
CA ALA A 123 -21.46 24.79 28.39
C ALA A 123 -21.94 23.79 27.32
N GLU A 124 -21.57 23.98 26.06
CA GLU A 124 -21.91 23.06 24.96
C GLU A 124 -21.23 21.69 25.12
N TYR A 125 -19.89 21.66 25.03
CA TYR A 125 -19.11 20.43 25.21
C TYR A 125 -19.20 19.85 26.63
N GLY A 126 -19.42 20.68 27.64
CA GLY A 126 -19.67 20.24 29.01
C GLY A 126 -21.03 19.57 29.17
N THR A 127 -22.06 19.98 28.41
CA THR A 127 -23.33 19.26 28.34
C THR A 127 -23.15 17.91 27.66
N ALA A 128 -22.47 17.88 26.51
CA ALA A 128 -22.14 16.62 25.83
C ALA A 128 -21.31 15.67 26.72
N GLY A 129 -20.37 16.21 27.50
CA GLY A 129 -19.59 15.46 28.48
C GLY A 129 -20.42 14.91 29.64
N ARG A 130 -21.44 15.64 30.11
CA ARG A 130 -22.40 15.14 31.11
C ARG A 130 -23.26 14.02 30.54
N VAL A 131 -23.83 14.20 29.35
CA VAL A 131 -24.59 13.16 28.65
C VAL A 131 -23.74 11.90 28.47
N LEU A 132 -22.49 12.04 28.02
CA LEU A 132 -21.54 10.93 27.94
C LEU A 132 -21.35 10.23 29.30
N ARG A 133 -21.13 10.97 30.39
CA ARG A 133 -20.98 10.40 31.74
C ARG A 133 -22.22 9.63 32.18
N ASP A 134 -23.40 10.17 31.94
CA ASP A 134 -24.67 9.60 32.36
C ASP A 134 -24.99 8.33 31.59
N LEU A 135 -24.78 8.33 30.27
CA LEU A 135 -24.89 7.14 29.41
C LEU A 135 -23.91 6.03 29.84
N MET A 136 -22.66 6.37 30.11
CA MET A 136 -21.68 5.39 30.59
C MET A 136 -22.09 4.80 31.95
N SER A 137 -22.56 5.63 32.89
CA SER A 137 -23.05 5.19 34.20
C SER A 137 -24.28 4.28 34.08
N ALA A 138 -25.21 4.62 33.19
CA ALA A 138 -26.40 3.84 32.91
C ALA A 138 -26.06 2.46 32.34
N SER A 139 -25.13 2.39 31.37
CA SER A 139 -24.71 1.12 30.75
C SER A 139 -24.07 0.12 31.72
N LEU A 140 -23.45 0.62 32.79
CA LEU A 140 -22.80 -0.19 33.82
C LEU A 140 -23.73 -0.57 34.97
N SER A 141 -24.90 0.08 35.09
CA SER A 141 -25.79 -0.08 36.24
C SER A 141 -26.48 -1.46 36.24
N PRO A 142 -26.49 -2.20 37.37
CA PRO A 142 -27.08 -3.54 37.45
C PRO A 142 -28.58 -3.59 37.09
N SER A 143 -29.31 -2.51 37.36
CA SER A 143 -30.75 -2.38 37.11
C SER A 143 -31.12 -2.39 35.62
N ALA A 144 -30.19 -2.05 34.72
CA ALA A 144 -30.42 -2.04 33.27
C ALA A 144 -30.74 -3.43 32.69
N ARG A 145 -30.38 -4.52 33.39
CA ARG A 145 -30.73 -5.90 33.00
C ARG A 145 -32.01 -6.41 33.65
N SER A 146 -32.49 -5.80 34.72
CA SER A 146 -33.71 -6.24 35.42
C SER A 146 -34.96 -5.59 34.82
N GLY A 147 -35.11 -5.67 33.50
CA GLY A 147 -36.39 -5.49 32.82
C GLY A 147 -37.35 -6.68 33.02
N ALA A 148 -37.08 -7.55 34.01
CA ALA A 148 -38.12 -8.41 34.55
C ALA A 148 -39.17 -7.51 35.19
N ARG A 149 -40.22 -7.18 34.44
CA ARG A 149 -41.55 -7.07 35.03
C ARG A 149 -41.78 -8.37 35.79
N VAL A 150 -41.38 -8.44 37.06
CA VAL A 150 -41.95 -9.38 38.01
C VAL A 150 -43.37 -8.88 38.28
N GLY A 151 -44.24 -9.04 37.28
CA GLY A 151 -45.65 -9.23 37.50
C GLY A 151 -45.83 -10.63 38.05
N GLY A 152 -45.43 -10.82 39.30
CA GLY A 152 -45.53 -12.09 40.02
C GLY A 152 -46.02 -11.77 41.42
N ALA A 153 -47.21 -12.27 41.76
CA ALA A 153 -48.01 -11.90 42.91
C ALA A 153 -47.48 -12.37 44.28
N ASP A 154 -46.17 -12.53 44.45
CA ASP A 154 -45.56 -13.07 45.68
C ASP A 154 -44.37 -12.20 46.17
N ALA A 155 -44.61 -10.91 46.44
CA ALA A 155 -43.70 -10.07 47.20
C ALA A 155 -44.12 -10.06 48.70
N PRO A 156 -43.20 -10.29 49.65
CA PRO A 156 -43.50 -10.20 51.09
C PRO A 156 -44.03 -8.81 51.47
N PRO A 157 -44.99 -8.68 52.42
CA PRO A 157 -45.72 -7.43 52.64
C PRO A 157 -44.90 -6.25 53.22
N ASP A 158 -43.63 -6.44 53.58
CA ASP A 158 -42.88 -5.48 54.42
C ASP A 158 -41.53 -5.04 53.82
N ALA A 159 -41.29 -5.17 52.51
CA ALA A 159 -40.15 -4.52 51.89
C ALA A 159 -40.46 -3.02 51.70
N PRO A 160 -39.62 -2.08 52.19
CA PRO A 160 -39.83 -0.66 51.97
C PRO A 160 -39.92 -0.40 50.46
N GLU A 161 -40.95 0.33 50.04
CA GLU A 161 -41.09 0.86 48.68
C GLU A 161 -39.78 1.54 48.29
N SER A 162 -38.94 0.78 47.59
CA SER A 162 -37.68 1.27 47.06
C SER A 162 -38.08 2.18 45.92
N ALA A 163 -37.57 3.41 45.97
CA ALA A 163 -37.77 4.49 45.01
C ALA A 163 -37.90 3.99 43.57
N PRO A 164 -38.73 4.62 42.72
CA PRO A 164 -38.90 4.21 41.32
C PRO A 164 -37.51 4.15 40.69
N GLY A 165 -37.07 2.92 40.36
CA GLY A 165 -35.82 2.69 39.66
C GLY A 165 -35.95 3.32 38.29
N GLY A 166 -35.57 4.60 38.17
CA GLY A 166 -35.63 5.35 36.93
C GLY A 166 -34.78 4.64 35.90
N THR A 167 -35.42 4.01 34.93
CA THR A 167 -34.77 3.64 33.68
C THR A 167 -34.30 4.94 33.05
N VAL A 168 -32.99 5.12 32.96
CA VAL A 168 -32.41 6.26 32.24
C VAL A 168 -32.84 6.13 30.78
N ASP A 169 -33.66 7.08 30.34
CA ASP A 169 -34.11 7.21 28.95
C ASP A 169 -32.97 7.87 28.16
N ALA A 170 -32.27 7.05 27.38
CA ALA A 170 -31.11 7.50 26.61
C ALA A 170 -31.54 8.43 25.47
N ALA A 171 -32.73 8.22 24.89
CA ALA A 171 -33.31 9.13 23.92
C ALA A 171 -33.55 10.52 24.54
N LEU A 172 -34.09 10.60 25.76
CA LEU A 172 -34.29 11.87 26.45
C LEU A 172 -32.96 12.60 26.76
N LEU A 173 -31.90 11.85 27.13
CA LEU A 173 -30.58 12.42 27.37
C LEU A 173 -29.95 12.98 26.08
N LEU A 174 -30.11 12.27 24.96
CA LEU A 174 -29.62 12.69 23.65
C LEU A 174 -30.45 13.85 23.08
N ASP A 175 -31.76 13.87 23.30
CA ASP A 175 -32.66 14.96 22.91
C ASP A 175 -32.38 16.27 23.65
N GLY A 176 -31.75 16.18 24.83
CA GLY A 176 -31.26 17.33 25.60
C GLY A 176 -30.06 18.04 24.97
N LEU A 177 -29.44 17.49 23.92
CA LEU A 177 -28.36 18.14 23.16
C LEU A 177 -28.94 19.10 22.12
N LEU A 178 -28.49 20.36 22.18
CA LEU A 178 -28.94 21.44 21.27
C LEU A 178 -28.34 21.34 19.86
N ASP A 179 -27.17 20.71 19.72
CA ASP A 179 -26.49 20.54 18.43
C ASP A 179 -26.71 19.13 17.88
N ASP A 180 -27.33 19.07 16.70
CA ASP A 180 -27.61 17.83 15.97
C ASP A 180 -26.31 17.15 15.50
N GLU A 181 -25.25 17.90 15.17
CA GLU A 181 -23.98 17.30 14.75
C GLU A 181 -23.29 16.55 15.89
N VAL A 182 -23.21 17.17 17.08
CA VAL A 182 -22.65 16.55 18.30
C VAL A 182 -23.51 15.35 18.72
N ARG A 183 -24.83 15.44 18.58
CA ARG A 183 -25.74 14.32 18.85
C ARG A 183 -25.43 13.11 17.96
N ILE A 184 -25.38 13.31 16.64
CA ILE A 184 -25.07 12.26 15.67
C ILE A 184 -23.68 11.66 15.93
N GLU A 185 -22.69 12.50 16.22
CA GLU A 185 -21.33 12.06 16.53
C GLU A 185 -21.28 11.23 17.83
N LEU A 186 -21.97 11.68 18.88
CA LEU A 186 -22.05 10.95 20.14
C LEU A 186 -22.76 9.60 19.95
N MET A 187 -23.84 9.56 19.17
CA MET A 187 -24.54 8.32 18.82
C MET A 187 -23.65 7.36 18.02
N ASP A 188 -22.88 7.85 17.05
CA ASP A 188 -21.93 7.02 16.28
C ASP A 188 -20.87 6.40 17.20
N HIS A 189 -20.28 7.20 18.08
CA HIS A 189 -19.19 6.76 18.94
C HIS A 189 -19.66 5.92 20.13
N LEU A 190 -20.86 6.17 20.67
CA LEU A 190 -21.43 5.44 21.81
C LEU A 190 -22.40 4.33 21.42
N ARG A 191 -22.57 4.00 20.15
CA ARG A 191 -23.50 2.97 19.68
C ARG A 191 -23.49 1.65 20.49
N TYR A 192 -22.32 1.17 20.90
CA TYR A 192 -22.22 -0.07 21.70
C TYR A 192 -22.66 0.11 23.16
N VAL A 193 -22.51 1.32 23.69
CA VAL A 193 -22.99 1.72 25.02
C VAL A 193 -24.51 1.87 24.99
N LEU A 194 -25.02 2.59 23.98
CA LEU A 194 -26.44 2.87 23.79
C LEU A 194 -27.26 1.59 23.62
N ARG A 195 -26.76 0.60 22.85
CA ARG A 195 -27.40 -0.73 22.73
C ARG A 195 -27.57 -1.48 24.04
N GLY A 196 -26.75 -1.18 25.04
CA GLY A 196 -26.88 -1.76 26.38
C GLY A 196 -28.03 -1.15 27.21
N ILE A 197 -28.55 0.01 26.79
CA ILE A 197 -29.51 0.83 27.54
C ILE A 197 -30.89 0.83 26.85
N GLU A 198 -30.95 1.09 25.53
CA GLU A 198 -32.18 1.15 24.74
C GLU A 198 -32.06 0.25 23.49
N GLN A 199 -33.00 -0.68 23.32
CA GLN A 199 -32.95 -1.69 22.25
C GLN A 199 -33.80 -1.28 21.03
N ASP A 200 -35.06 -0.89 21.25
CA ASP A 200 -36.03 -0.75 20.16
C ASP A 200 -35.85 0.51 19.30
N ALA A 201 -35.39 1.63 19.88
CA ALA A 201 -35.19 2.89 19.16
C ALA A 201 -33.94 2.84 18.24
N LEU A 202 -32.87 2.19 18.70
CA LEU A 202 -31.62 2.07 17.96
C LEU A 202 -31.71 1.07 16.81
N ASP A 203 -32.53 0.02 16.93
CA ASP A 203 -32.73 -0.95 15.86
C ASP A 203 -33.40 -0.32 14.62
N ALA A 204 -34.33 0.62 14.82
CA ALA A 204 -35.00 1.35 13.74
C ALA A 204 -34.07 2.36 13.03
N GLU A 205 -33.23 3.07 13.78
CA GLU A 205 -32.25 3.99 13.22
C GLU A 205 -31.10 3.24 12.50
N GLU A 206 -30.63 2.14 13.08
CA GLU A 206 -29.63 1.26 12.45
C GLU A 206 -30.16 0.70 11.12
N GLU A 207 -31.45 0.41 10.99
CA GLU A 207 -32.07 0.01 9.73
C GLU A 207 -31.99 1.10 8.65
N GLY A 208 -32.20 2.37 9.03
CA GLY A 208 -32.02 3.51 8.14
C GLY A 208 -30.56 3.66 7.66
N GLU A 209 -29.60 3.59 8.60
CA GLU A 209 -28.17 3.71 8.28
C GLU A 209 -27.66 2.56 7.41
N LEU A 210 -28.13 1.34 7.63
CA LEU A 210 -27.77 0.18 6.81
C LEU A 210 -28.24 0.33 5.35
N GLY A 211 -29.29 1.12 5.10
CA GLY A 211 -29.68 1.53 3.75
C GLY A 211 -28.58 2.31 3.00
N GLU A 212 -27.68 2.99 3.72
CA GLU A 212 -26.55 3.72 3.14
C GLU A 212 -25.34 2.84 2.79
N ARG A 213 -25.36 1.54 3.14
CA ARG A 213 -24.23 0.60 2.96
C ARG A 213 -23.71 0.55 1.52
N LEU A 214 -24.61 0.70 0.54
CA LEU A 214 -24.30 0.72 -0.90
C LEU A 214 -24.52 2.11 -1.54
N ALA A 215 -24.75 3.14 -0.72
CA ALA A 215 -24.99 4.49 -1.20
C ALA A 215 -23.72 5.13 -1.81
N LYS A 216 -23.90 6.33 -2.39
CA LYS A 216 -22.82 7.12 -3.01
C LYS A 216 -22.03 6.34 -4.08
N LYS A 217 -22.68 5.43 -4.81
CA LYS A 217 -22.09 4.62 -5.87
C LYS A 217 -20.84 3.84 -5.42
N ARG A 218 -20.91 3.24 -4.23
CA ARG A 218 -19.82 2.46 -3.62
C ARG A 218 -19.18 1.49 -4.61
N ALA A 219 -19.97 0.71 -5.34
CA ALA A 219 -19.47 -0.27 -6.31
C ALA A 219 -18.61 0.35 -7.43
N GLU A 220 -18.90 1.58 -7.85
CA GLU A 220 -18.13 2.28 -8.90
C GLU A 220 -16.88 2.96 -8.33
N ARG A 221 -16.96 3.46 -7.08
CA ARG A 221 -15.95 4.32 -6.46
C ARG A 221 -14.93 3.55 -5.62
N ALA A 222 -15.35 2.54 -4.86
CA ALA A 222 -14.46 1.78 -3.99
C ALA A 222 -13.28 1.14 -4.72
N PRO A 223 -13.44 0.57 -5.94
CA PRO A 223 -12.29 0.08 -6.71
C PRO A 223 -11.23 1.16 -6.98
N LEU A 224 -11.63 2.43 -7.15
CA LEU A 224 -10.69 3.54 -7.39
C LEU A 224 -9.74 3.81 -6.22
N PHE A 225 -10.12 3.42 -5.00
CA PHE A 225 -9.24 3.50 -3.84
C PHE A 225 -8.07 2.52 -3.97
N PHE A 226 -8.27 1.38 -4.64
CA PHE A 226 -7.23 0.39 -4.85
C PHE A 226 -6.39 0.67 -6.09
N THR A 227 -6.78 1.65 -6.92
CA THR A 227 -6.01 2.05 -8.10
C THR A 227 -4.77 2.83 -7.66
N PRO A 228 -3.55 2.40 -8.05
CA PRO A 228 -2.33 3.11 -7.71
C PRO A 228 -2.26 4.50 -8.37
N ASP A 229 -1.55 5.42 -7.72
CA ASP A 229 -1.32 6.75 -8.28
C ASP A 229 -0.49 6.65 -9.56
N PRO A 230 -0.93 7.27 -10.67
CA PRO A 230 -0.19 7.18 -11.92
C PRO A 230 1.15 7.88 -11.78
N GLU A 231 2.25 7.19 -12.06
CA GLU A 231 3.60 7.74 -12.03
C GLU A 231 4.27 7.66 -13.40
N LEU A 232 5.02 8.70 -13.74
CA LEU A 232 5.81 8.75 -14.97
C LEU A 232 7.02 9.65 -14.77
N HIS A 233 8.22 9.08 -14.85
CA HIS A 233 9.45 9.87 -14.83
C HIS A 233 9.86 10.34 -16.21
N LEU A 234 10.61 11.46 -16.23
CA LEU A 234 11.16 12.06 -17.43
C LEU A 234 12.02 11.06 -18.22
N PRO A 235 11.88 10.98 -19.55
CA PRO A 235 12.89 10.33 -20.38
C PRO A 235 14.21 11.09 -20.23
N ARG A 236 15.33 10.38 -20.05
CA ARG A 236 16.65 11.02 -20.16
C ARG A 236 16.76 11.67 -21.55
N PRO A 237 17.08 12.97 -21.63
CA PRO A 237 17.27 13.61 -22.92
C PRO A 237 18.43 12.92 -23.65
N PRO A 238 18.37 12.79 -25.00
CA PRO A 238 19.50 12.29 -25.76
C PRO A 238 20.76 13.09 -25.44
N LYS A 239 21.89 12.38 -25.32
CA LYS A 239 23.20 13.04 -25.30
C LYS A 239 23.36 13.81 -26.60
N GLU A 240 23.61 15.12 -26.49
CA GLU A 240 23.83 15.95 -27.66
C GLU A 240 25.06 15.44 -28.45
N PRO A 241 24.99 15.44 -29.79
CA PRO A 241 26.09 14.97 -30.62
C PRO A 241 27.30 15.87 -30.40
N THR A 242 28.47 15.27 -30.24
CA THR A 242 29.74 15.98 -30.01
C THR A 242 30.22 16.81 -31.20
N LEU A 243 29.62 16.65 -32.38
CA LEU A 243 29.99 17.34 -33.62
C LEU A 243 28.74 17.96 -34.26
N ASP A 244 28.89 19.22 -34.68
CA ASP A 244 27.85 19.97 -35.39
C ASP A 244 27.43 19.23 -36.67
N PRO A 245 26.10 19.05 -36.91
CA PRO A 245 25.59 18.44 -38.14
C PRO A 245 26.10 19.10 -39.44
N THR A 246 26.39 20.41 -39.45
CA THR A 246 26.90 21.11 -40.63
C THR A 246 28.31 20.65 -41.01
N VAL A 247 29.20 20.52 -40.03
CA VAL A 247 30.58 20.03 -40.22
C VAL A 247 30.59 18.62 -40.81
N ARG A 248 29.67 17.75 -40.38
CA ARG A 248 29.58 16.38 -40.91
C ARG A 248 29.13 16.33 -42.37
N VAL A 249 28.18 17.17 -42.77
CA VAL A 249 27.73 17.24 -44.17
C VAL A 249 28.88 17.74 -45.06
N ILE A 250 29.63 18.75 -44.61
CA ILE A 250 30.80 19.24 -45.33
C ILE A 250 31.84 18.14 -45.51
N VAL A 251 32.17 17.38 -44.46
CA VAL A 251 33.11 16.25 -44.55
C VAL A 251 32.62 15.16 -45.52
N VAL A 252 31.33 14.80 -45.49
CA VAL A 252 30.75 13.82 -46.42
C VAL A 252 30.84 14.32 -47.87
N VAL A 253 30.49 15.58 -48.13
CA VAL A 253 30.54 16.16 -49.48
C VAL A 253 31.98 16.24 -49.98
N CYS A 254 32.93 16.69 -49.16
CA CYS A 254 34.34 16.73 -49.54
C CYS A 254 34.92 15.34 -49.86
N LEU A 255 34.62 14.32 -49.03
CA LEU A 255 35.08 12.95 -49.27
C LEU A 255 34.41 12.30 -50.50
N ALA A 256 33.12 12.59 -50.72
CA ALA A 256 32.40 12.10 -51.89
C ALA A 256 32.90 12.74 -53.18
N VAL A 257 33.12 14.07 -53.19
CA VAL A 257 33.69 14.79 -54.33
C VAL A 257 35.10 14.29 -54.61
N LEU A 258 35.97 14.19 -53.58
CA LEU A 258 37.33 13.66 -53.73
C LEU A 258 37.34 12.22 -54.27
N GLY A 259 36.47 11.36 -53.74
CA GLY A 259 36.33 9.98 -54.21
C GLY A 259 35.87 9.89 -55.66
N VAL A 260 34.88 10.70 -56.07
CA VAL A 260 34.39 10.75 -57.45
C VAL A 260 35.44 11.32 -58.40
N THR A 261 36.15 12.38 -58.02
CA THR A 261 37.21 12.97 -58.86
C THR A 261 38.37 12.01 -59.07
N LEU A 262 38.80 11.30 -58.02
CA LEU A 262 39.86 10.29 -58.14
C LEU A 262 39.41 9.08 -58.96
N LEU A 263 38.12 8.74 -58.93
CA LEU A 263 37.58 7.62 -59.71
C LEU A 263 37.37 7.99 -61.18
N LEU A 264 37.05 9.25 -61.48
CA LEU A 264 36.97 9.77 -62.85
C LEU A 264 38.34 9.89 -63.53
N ASP A 265 39.38 10.24 -62.77
CA ASP A 265 40.77 10.35 -63.26
C ASP A 265 41.39 8.98 -63.60
N GLN A 266 40.82 7.90 -63.04
CA GLN A 266 41.28 6.52 -63.21
C GLN A 266 40.53 5.77 -64.31
N ILE A 267 39.71 6.44 -65.13
CA ILE A 267 39.07 5.81 -66.29
C ILE A 267 40.02 5.99 -67.48
N PRO A 268 40.70 4.93 -67.97
CA PRO A 268 41.56 5.04 -69.14
C PRO A 268 40.79 5.58 -70.34
N ASP A 269 41.37 6.55 -71.03
CA ASP A 269 40.81 7.12 -72.26
C ASP A 269 40.66 6.07 -73.37
N ASP A 270 41.43 4.97 -73.30
CA ASP A 270 41.48 3.87 -74.26
C ASP A 270 40.45 2.75 -74.06
N LEU A 271 39.57 2.84 -73.05
CA LEU A 271 38.52 1.84 -72.86
C LEU A 271 37.50 1.86 -74.02
N PRO A 272 37.04 0.69 -74.51
CA PRO A 272 35.93 0.62 -75.46
C PRO A 272 34.69 1.32 -74.87
N ASP A 273 34.00 2.12 -75.70
CA ASP A 273 32.80 2.86 -75.28
C ASP A 273 31.72 1.96 -74.62
N SER A 274 31.66 0.68 -74.99
CA SER A 274 30.77 -0.31 -74.39
C SER A 274 31.06 -0.57 -72.92
N ASP A 275 32.33 -0.69 -72.55
CA ASP A 275 32.75 -1.05 -71.19
C ASP A 275 32.65 0.17 -70.27
N ARG A 276 32.95 1.36 -70.80
CA ARG A 276 32.71 2.64 -70.13
C ARG A 276 31.22 2.86 -69.81
N ASN A 277 30.34 2.61 -70.78
CA ASN A 277 28.88 2.73 -70.57
C ASN A 277 28.33 1.65 -69.60
N ASN A 278 28.89 0.45 -69.62
CA ASN A 278 28.52 -0.62 -68.68
C ASN A 278 28.92 -0.26 -67.24
N ALA A 279 30.11 0.31 -67.03
CA ALA A 279 30.55 0.77 -65.71
C ALA A 279 29.63 1.89 -65.16
N TRP A 280 29.26 2.87 -66.00
CA TRP A 280 28.34 3.94 -65.62
C TRP A 280 26.94 3.43 -65.26
N THR A 281 26.39 2.52 -66.06
CA THR A 281 25.07 1.95 -65.79
C THR A 281 25.06 1.12 -64.51
N LEU A 282 26.10 0.31 -64.25
CA LEU A 282 26.23 -0.45 -63.01
C LEU A 282 26.33 0.47 -61.78
N LEU A 283 27.07 1.58 -61.88
CA LEU A 283 27.21 2.55 -60.80
C LEU A 283 25.89 3.27 -60.50
N VAL A 284 25.17 3.72 -61.54
CA VAL A 284 23.85 4.36 -61.38
C VAL A 284 22.84 3.38 -60.76
N VAL A 285 22.80 2.13 -61.24
CA VAL A 285 21.91 1.10 -60.69
C VAL A 285 22.27 0.76 -59.25
N ALA A 286 23.57 0.69 -58.91
CA ALA A 286 24.04 0.49 -57.54
C ALA A 286 23.59 1.64 -56.62
N CYS A 287 23.76 2.90 -57.06
CA CYS A 287 23.31 4.07 -56.31
C CYS A 287 21.79 4.08 -56.07
N VAL A 288 21.00 3.75 -57.10
CA VAL A 288 19.53 3.68 -56.98
C VAL A 288 19.09 2.55 -56.05
N ALA A 289 19.71 1.36 -56.15
CA ALA A 289 19.41 0.22 -55.28
C ALA A 289 19.76 0.51 -53.80
N LEU A 290 20.89 1.20 -53.55
CA LEU A 290 21.29 1.66 -52.23
C LEU A 290 20.35 2.76 -51.69
N ALA A 291 19.95 3.72 -52.52
CA ALA A 291 19.01 4.79 -52.12
C ALA A 291 17.64 4.23 -51.68
N PHE A 292 17.18 3.15 -52.32
CA PHE A 292 15.91 2.51 -51.99
C PHE A 292 15.98 1.63 -50.73
N GLY A 293 17.12 0.95 -50.50
CA GLY A 293 17.27 0.00 -49.39
C GLY A 293 17.82 0.59 -48.07
N MET A 294 18.69 1.60 -48.15
CA MET A 294 19.38 2.21 -47.01
C MET A 294 18.45 2.80 -45.94
N PRO A 295 17.34 3.51 -46.27
CA PRO A 295 16.49 4.14 -45.26
C PRO A 295 15.91 3.17 -44.23
N GLY A 296 15.56 1.94 -44.65
CA GLY A 296 15.04 0.90 -43.74
C GLY A 296 16.11 0.41 -42.77
N ARG A 297 17.34 0.23 -43.25
CA ARG A 297 18.49 -0.22 -42.45
C ARG A 297 18.98 0.86 -41.50
N VAL A 298 19.03 2.12 -41.94
CA VAL A 298 19.32 3.28 -41.09
C VAL A 298 18.32 3.37 -39.93
N ARG A 299 17.01 3.23 -40.20
CA ARG A 299 15.99 3.22 -39.15
C ARG A 299 16.12 2.04 -38.19
N SER A 300 16.50 0.86 -38.70
CA SER A 300 16.73 -0.33 -37.87
C SER A 300 17.99 -0.18 -37.01
N ALA A 301 19.08 0.34 -37.56
CA ALA A 301 20.33 0.59 -36.86
C ALA A 301 20.18 1.70 -35.81
N ALA A 302 19.43 2.75 -36.11
CA ALA A 302 19.09 3.79 -35.15
C ALA A 302 18.28 3.22 -33.99
N ARG A 303 17.25 2.40 -34.25
CA ARG A 303 16.47 1.71 -33.20
C ARG A 303 17.32 0.77 -32.37
N TYR A 304 18.19 -0.02 -33.01
CA TYR A 304 19.08 -0.93 -32.29
C TYR A 304 20.05 -0.17 -31.37
N ARG A 305 20.64 0.94 -31.85
CA ARG A 305 21.53 1.78 -31.02
C ARG A 305 20.78 2.49 -29.90
N LEU A 306 19.56 2.97 -30.14
CA LEU A 306 18.70 3.55 -29.10
C LEU A 306 18.37 2.53 -28.02
N HIS A 307 17.94 1.33 -28.41
CA HIS A 307 17.72 0.25 -27.46
C HIS A 307 19.01 -0.20 -26.77
N GLY A 308 20.17 -0.13 -27.45
CA GLY A 308 21.48 -0.34 -26.85
C GLY A 308 21.77 0.67 -25.73
N GLU A 309 21.58 1.97 -26.00
CA GLU A 309 21.72 3.03 -24.99
C GLU A 309 20.73 2.87 -23.81
N TRP A 310 19.56 2.26 -24.05
CA TRP A 310 18.57 1.97 -22.99
C TRP A 310 18.85 0.64 -22.24
N ARG A 311 19.56 -0.31 -22.89
CA ARG A 311 19.94 -1.61 -22.33
C ARG A 311 21.30 -1.59 -21.66
N GLU A 312 22.17 -0.65 -22.00
CA GLU A 312 23.37 -0.34 -21.22
C GLU A 312 22.89 0.03 -19.81
N ASP A 313 23.01 -0.95 -18.93
CA ASP A 313 22.68 -0.84 -17.52
C ASP A 313 23.39 0.41 -16.98
N PRO A 314 22.67 1.41 -16.45
CA PRO A 314 23.28 2.65 -15.98
C PRO A 314 24.41 2.41 -14.96
N ASP A 315 24.48 1.23 -14.34
CA ASP A 315 25.51 0.83 -13.38
C ASP A 315 26.10 -0.57 -13.65
N GLY A 316 26.12 -1.03 -14.91
CA GLY A 316 26.88 -2.25 -15.27
C GLY A 316 28.39 -2.12 -15.00
N LYS A 317 28.86 -0.89 -14.80
CA LYS A 317 30.04 -0.59 -13.98
C LYS A 317 29.51 -0.20 -12.61
N GLY A 318 29.45 -1.14 -11.67
CA GLY A 318 29.22 -0.78 -10.27
C GLY A 318 30.19 0.33 -9.92
N LEU A 319 29.68 1.42 -9.31
CA LEU A 319 30.45 2.55 -8.75
C LEU A 319 31.93 2.42 -9.06
N THR A 320 32.38 2.95 -10.21
CA THR A 320 33.80 2.93 -10.53
C THR A 320 34.55 3.38 -9.29
N ASP A 321 35.51 2.56 -8.86
CA ASP A 321 36.43 2.76 -7.71
C ASP A 321 37.08 4.17 -7.67
N GLN A 322 36.88 4.97 -8.71
CA GLN A 322 37.37 6.31 -8.90
C GLN A 322 36.75 7.37 -7.96
N GLU A 323 35.56 7.13 -7.39
CA GLU A 323 34.94 8.06 -6.41
C GLU A 323 35.17 7.68 -4.94
N ARG A 324 35.78 6.53 -4.65
CA ARG A 324 36.16 6.15 -3.28
C ARG A 324 37.55 6.68 -2.93
N ASN A 325 37.56 7.94 -2.51
CA ASN A 325 38.40 8.50 -1.44
C ASN A 325 39.94 8.27 -1.53
N PRO A 326 40.75 9.31 -1.82
CA PRO A 326 42.21 9.18 -2.02
C PRO A 326 43.03 9.00 -0.73
N PHE A 327 42.39 8.85 0.43
CA PHE A 327 43.08 8.70 1.71
C PHE A 327 42.72 7.38 2.38
N HIS A 328 43.58 6.36 2.24
CA HIS A 328 44.14 5.60 3.36
C HIS A 328 45.09 4.51 2.83
N ARG A 329 46.39 4.85 2.79
CA ARG A 329 47.48 3.88 2.96
C ARG A 329 47.88 3.92 4.43
N SER A 330 47.46 2.94 5.23
CA SER A 330 48.28 2.49 6.36
C SER A 330 47.91 1.07 6.75
N ARG A 331 48.96 0.30 7.00
CA ARG A 331 48.95 -1.11 7.34
C ARG A 331 48.39 -1.31 8.74
N SER A 332 47.70 -2.42 8.97
CA SER A 332 48.06 -3.32 10.08
C SER A 332 47.63 -4.75 9.77
N ARG A 333 48.65 -5.60 9.78
CA ARG A 333 48.56 -7.06 9.74
C ARG A 333 48.03 -7.49 11.10
N LEU A 334 46.82 -8.06 11.14
CA LEU A 334 46.35 -9.02 12.14
C LEU A 334 44.94 -9.48 11.70
N ALA A 335 44.90 -10.41 10.75
CA ALA A 335 43.66 -11.05 10.29
C ALA A 335 43.94 -12.54 10.10
N VAL A 336 43.88 -13.29 11.21
CA VAL A 336 44.09 -14.75 11.18
C VAL A 336 42.96 -15.56 11.84
N LEU A 337 41.88 -14.98 12.37
CA LEU A 337 40.80 -15.83 12.94
C LEU A 337 39.34 -15.46 12.65
N LEU A 338 39.05 -14.56 11.72
CA LEU A 338 37.66 -14.30 11.30
C LEU A 338 37.62 -14.11 9.79
N THR A 339 36.60 -14.69 9.13
CA THR A 339 36.27 -14.51 7.70
C THR A 339 36.63 -13.10 7.25
N SER A 340 37.49 -13.00 6.24
CA SER A 340 38.11 -11.71 5.92
C SER A 340 37.03 -10.67 5.64
N PRO A 341 37.14 -9.42 6.17
CA PRO A 341 36.21 -8.33 5.86
C PRO A 341 36.04 -8.04 4.37
N LYS A 342 36.91 -8.62 3.53
CA LYS A 342 36.84 -8.61 2.07
C LYS A 342 35.82 -9.63 1.54
N GLN A 343 35.85 -10.87 2.01
CA GLN A 343 34.88 -11.90 1.63
C GLN A 343 33.45 -11.52 2.04
N TRP A 344 33.26 -11.00 3.26
CA TRP A 344 31.93 -10.53 3.68
C TRP A 344 31.40 -9.39 2.80
N ARG A 345 32.28 -8.49 2.32
CA ARG A 345 31.91 -7.43 1.37
C ARG A 345 31.55 -7.99 0.00
N GLU A 346 32.36 -8.89 -0.54
CA GLU A 346 32.11 -9.55 -1.83
C GLU A 346 30.81 -10.37 -1.82
N ASP A 347 30.53 -11.09 -0.72
CA ASP A 347 29.29 -11.85 -0.55
C ASP A 347 28.08 -10.93 -0.41
N ARG A 348 28.19 -9.83 0.34
CA ARG A 348 27.13 -8.82 0.44
C ARG A 348 26.84 -8.16 -0.91
N GLU A 349 27.88 -7.84 -1.69
CA GLU A 349 27.72 -7.29 -3.04
C GLU A 349 27.10 -8.30 -4.00
N ARG A 350 27.48 -9.59 -3.90
CA ARG A 350 26.88 -10.67 -4.69
C ARG A 350 25.39 -10.83 -4.37
N ARG A 351 25.04 -10.92 -3.09
CA ARG A 351 23.64 -10.99 -2.63
C ARG A 351 22.83 -9.77 -3.06
N ALA A 352 23.39 -8.56 -2.96
CA ALA A 352 22.72 -7.35 -3.42
C ALA A 352 22.45 -7.36 -4.94
N LYS A 353 23.40 -7.86 -5.74
CA LYS A 353 23.22 -8.02 -7.20
C LYS A 353 22.18 -9.08 -7.55
N GLU A 354 22.19 -10.21 -6.83
CA GLU A 354 21.18 -11.27 -7.00
C GLU A 354 19.79 -10.77 -6.63
N GLN A 355 19.65 -10.08 -5.48
CA GLN A 355 18.40 -9.43 -5.06
C GLN A 355 17.91 -8.39 -6.06
N GLN A 356 18.80 -7.61 -6.68
CA GLN A 356 18.39 -6.67 -7.73
C GLN A 356 17.91 -7.39 -9.00
N LYS A 357 18.56 -8.50 -9.38
CA LYS A 357 18.18 -9.30 -10.54
C LYS A 357 16.81 -9.97 -10.31
N THR A 358 16.55 -10.50 -9.12
CA THR A 358 15.25 -11.09 -8.75
C THR A 358 14.17 -10.01 -8.72
N LYS A 359 14.42 -8.85 -8.11
CA LYS A 359 13.49 -7.70 -8.13
C LYS A 359 13.11 -7.26 -9.54
N LYS A 360 14.10 -7.11 -10.43
CA LYS A 360 13.85 -6.74 -11.83
C LYS A 360 13.06 -7.81 -12.58
N ALA A 361 13.33 -9.09 -12.34
CA ALA A 361 12.60 -10.19 -12.95
C ALA A 361 11.15 -10.26 -12.45
N ALA A 362 10.91 -10.06 -11.16
CA ALA A 362 9.58 -9.97 -10.58
C ALA A 362 8.80 -8.79 -11.18
N PHE A 363 9.41 -7.60 -11.24
CA PHE A 363 8.83 -6.42 -11.88
C PHE A 363 8.42 -6.69 -13.33
N ARG A 364 9.31 -7.31 -14.13
CA ARG A 364 9.03 -7.66 -15.52
C ARG A 364 7.82 -8.58 -15.65
N ARG A 365 7.74 -9.63 -14.81
CA ARG A 365 6.61 -10.58 -14.82
C ARG A 365 5.29 -9.86 -14.52
N THR A 366 5.26 -8.95 -13.55
CA THR A 366 4.07 -8.16 -13.25
C THR A 366 3.65 -7.26 -14.42
N ILE A 367 4.60 -6.58 -15.06
CA ILE A 367 4.30 -5.76 -16.25
C ILE A 367 3.83 -6.62 -17.42
N GLU A 368 4.42 -7.80 -17.62
CA GLU A 368 3.98 -8.74 -18.65
C GLU A 368 2.54 -9.22 -18.43
N ALA A 369 2.17 -9.55 -17.18
CA ALA A 369 0.80 -9.89 -16.82
C ALA A 369 -0.17 -8.73 -17.10
N LEU A 370 0.17 -7.51 -16.66
CA LEU A 370 -0.64 -6.30 -16.90
C LEU A 370 -0.81 -6.01 -18.40
N VAL A 371 0.28 -6.04 -19.17
CA VAL A 371 0.22 -5.82 -20.62
C VAL A 371 -0.60 -6.91 -21.30
N GLN A 372 -0.48 -8.17 -20.88
CA GLN A 372 -1.26 -9.24 -21.46
C GLN A 372 -2.75 -9.04 -21.18
N ASP A 373 -3.13 -8.75 -19.94
CA ASP A 373 -4.52 -8.53 -19.52
C ASP A 373 -5.17 -7.35 -20.25
N ARG A 374 -4.57 -6.16 -20.23
CA ARG A 374 -5.13 -4.96 -20.90
C ARG A 374 -5.30 -5.11 -22.40
N PHE A 375 -4.47 -5.93 -23.03
CA PHE A 375 -4.58 -6.19 -24.46
C PHE A 375 -5.68 -7.22 -24.77
N LEU A 376 -6.05 -8.10 -23.85
CA LEU A 376 -7.17 -9.04 -24.05
C LEU A 376 -8.50 -8.30 -24.22
N ASP A 377 -8.69 -7.16 -23.54
CA ASP A 377 -9.89 -6.32 -23.67
C ASP A 377 -10.17 -5.83 -25.11
N TYR A 378 -9.12 -5.69 -25.92
CA TYR A 378 -9.19 -5.23 -27.31
C TYR A 378 -9.06 -6.38 -28.33
N GLU A 379 -8.99 -7.63 -27.87
CA GLU A 379 -8.84 -8.77 -28.77
C GLU A 379 -10.12 -9.00 -29.59
N PRO A 380 -10.03 -9.14 -30.93
CA PRO A 380 -11.21 -9.40 -31.76
C PRO A 380 -11.85 -10.76 -31.44
N LYS A 381 -13.18 -10.79 -31.41
CA LYS A 381 -13.97 -12.00 -31.19
C LYS A 381 -13.77 -12.98 -32.37
N GLY A 382 -13.14 -14.13 -32.12
CA GLY A 382 -12.97 -15.22 -33.09
C GLY A 382 -11.53 -15.73 -33.19
N SER A 383 -11.34 -17.06 -33.19
CA SER A 383 -10.02 -17.71 -33.02
C SER A 383 -8.96 -17.29 -34.05
N ASP A 384 -9.32 -17.13 -35.32
CA ASP A 384 -8.35 -16.85 -36.37
C ASP A 384 -7.99 -15.36 -36.46
N ALA A 385 -8.96 -14.47 -36.27
CA ALA A 385 -8.72 -13.03 -36.15
C ALA A 385 -7.87 -12.71 -34.91
N ALA A 386 -8.18 -13.35 -33.77
CA ALA A 386 -7.40 -13.34 -32.54
C ALA A 386 -5.93 -13.71 -32.78
N LYS A 387 -5.65 -14.85 -33.44
CA LYS A 387 -4.27 -15.28 -33.74
C LYS A 387 -3.51 -14.28 -34.61
N VAL A 388 -4.16 -13.73 -35.64
CA VAL A 388 -3.53 -12.74 -36.53
C VAL A 388 -3.25 -11.45 -35.77
N TRP A 389 -4.20 -10.98 -34.97
CA TRP A 389 -4.06 -9.80 -34.13
C TRP A 389 -2.97 -9.96 -33.07
N ARG A 390 -2.92 -11.10 -32.35
CA ARG A 390 -1.88 -11.39 -31.36
C ARG A 390 -0.48 -11.35 -31.95
N ARG A 391 -0.28 -11.91 -33.15
CA ARG A 391 1.01 -11.85 -33.87
C ARG A 391 1.36 -10.44 -34.33
N TYR A 392 0.35 -9.63 -34.69
CA TYR A 392 0.57 -8.24 -35.10
C TYR A 392 0.98 -7.37 -33.91
N THR A 393 0.32 -7.53 -32.77
CA THR A 393 0.60 -6.76 -31.55
C THR A 393 1.77 -7.29 -30.75
N GLU A 394 2.19 -8.55 -30.94
CA GLU A 394 3.31 -9.21 -30.25
C GLU A 394 4.55 -8.32 -30.15
N ARG A 395 5.06 -7.85 -31.28
CA ARG A 395 6.27 -6.99 -31.30
C ARG A 395 6.08 -5.72 -30.48
N ARG A 396 4.93 -5.05 -30.58
CA ARG A 396 4.65 -3.81 -29.85
C ARG A 396 4.47 -4.06 -28.34
N ARG A 397 3.86 -5.20 -27.97
CA ARG A 397 3.73 -5.63 -26.57
C ARG A 397 5.08 -5.94 -25.96
N THR A 398 5.95 -6.70 -26.65
CA THR A 398 7.32 -6.96 -26.18
C THR A 398 8.14 -5.68 -26.07
N GLU A 399 8.05 -4.77 -27.06
CA GLU A 399 8.73 -3.47 -27.02
C GLU A 399 8.24 -2.61 -25.83
N LEU A 400 6.93 -2.64 -25.53
CA LEU A 400 6.35 -1.94 -24.37
C LEU A 400 6.83 -2.54 -23.03
N ILE A 401 6.79 -3.88 -22.89
CA ILE A 401 7.26 -4.57 -21.68
C ILE A 401 8.74 -4.26 -21.43
N ASP A 402 9.57 -4.35 -22.47
CA ASP A 402 10.99 -4.03 -22.38
C ASP A 402 11.20 -2.56 -21.97
N ASP A 403 10.51 -1.62 -22.62
CA ASP A 403 10.66 -0.19 -22.34
C ASP A 403 10.27 0.16 -20.90
N LEU A 404 9.11 -0.32 -20.43
CA LEU A 404 8.63 -0.08 -19.08
C LEU A 404 9.55 -0.73 -18.04
N THR A 405 9.97 -1.97 -18.27
CA THR A 405 10.89 -2.69 -17.38
C THR A 405 12.23 -1.97 -17.27
N HIS A 406 12.81 -1.54 -18.39
CA HIS A 406 14.13 -0.91 -18.36
C HIS A 406 14.12 0.47 -17.70
N ARG A 407 13.08 1.27 -17.93
CA ARG A 407 13.01 2.66 -17.45
C ARG A 407 12.55 2.79 -16.00
N HIS A 408 11.63 1.94 -15.55
CA HIS A 408 10.87 2.20 -14.31
C HIS A 408 11.12 1.21 -13.17
N TRP A 409 11.79 0.07 -13.40
CA TRP A 409 11.90 -1.00 -12.38
C TRP A 409 12.54 -0.59 -11.05
N ARG A 410 13.34 0.49 -10.99
CA ARG A 410 13.99 0.97 -9.77
C ARG A 410 13.19 2.02 -9.00
N THR A 411 12.30 2.74 -9.67
CA THR A 411 11.76 4.00 -9.15
C THR A 411 10.26 3.99 -8.99
N VAL A 412 9.53 3.19 -9.78
CA VAL A 412 8.07 3.17 -9.81
C VAL A 412 7.56 1.78 -9.48
N ALA A 413 6.47 1.67 -8.73
CA ALA A 413 5.75 0.41 -8.53
C ALA A 413 5.06 -0.04 -9.84
N PRO A 414 5.04 -1.34 -10.18
CA PRO A 414 4.54 -1.80 -11.47
C PRO A 414 3.07 -1.41 -11.72
N GLY A 415 2.24 -1.38 -10.68
CA GLY A 415 0.84 -0.95 -10.76
C GLY A 415 0.67 0.52 -11.17
N ALA A 416 1.58 1.42 -10.76
CA ALA A 416 1.50 2.85 -11.09
C ALA A 416 1.69 3.15 -12.60
N LEU A 417 2.07 2.14 -13.40
CA LEU A 417 2.17 2.21 -14.85
C LEU A 417 0.94 1.65 -15.57
N ASP A 418 -0.03 1.09 -14.84
CA ASP A 418 -1.20 0.44 -15.44
C ASP A 418 -2.02 1.40 -16.32
N TRP A 419 -2.22 2.66 -15.89
CA TRP A 419 -2.88 3.69 -16.70
C TRP A 419 -2.21 3.90 -18.07
N LEU A 420 -0.86 3.82 -18.11
CA LEU A 420 -0.09 3.97 -19.35
C LEU A 420 -0.22 2.73 -20.22
N ILE A 421 -0.25 1.54 -19.60
CA ILE A 421 -0.48 0.28 -20.29
C ILE A 421 -1.88 0.27 -20.91
N GLN A 422 -2.91 0.69 -20.18
CA GLN A 422 -4.28 0.85 -20.70
C GLN A 422 -4.34 1.83 -21.86
N LEU A 423 -3.69 2.99 -21.73
CA LEU A 423 -3.60 3.97 -22.81
C LEU A 423 -2.97 3.36 -24.07
N ARG A 424 -1.87 2.60 -23.91
CA ARG A 424 -1.19 1.92 -25.02
C ARG A 424 -2.00 0.76 -25.60
N ALA A 425 -2.69 0.00 -24.77
CA ALA A 425 -3.59 -1.06 -25.20
C ALA A 425 -4.72 -0.48 -26.07
N LYS A 426 -5.29 0.65 -25.66
CA LYS A 426 -6.29 1.38 -26.45
C LYS A 426 -5.73 1.91 -27.77
N GLU A 427 -4.56 2.54 -27.75
CA GLU A 427 -3.91 3.09 -28.95
C GLU A 427 -3.48 2.02 -29.96
N ILE A 428 -2.96 0.88 -29.48
CA ILE A 428 -2.42 -0.19 -30.33
C ILE A 428 -3.51 -1.20 -30.70
N GLY A 429 -4.32 -1.62 -29.73
CA GLY A 429 -5.37 -2.62 -29.89
C GLY A 429 -6.62 -2.08 -30.58
N GLY A 430 -6.93 -0.80 -30.41
CA GLY A 430 -8.05 -0.13 -31.07
C GLY A 430 -7.82 0.20 -32.56
N GLN A 431 -6.61 0.02 -33.09
CA GLN A 431 -6.34 0.19 -34.52
C GLN A 431 -6.89 -1.00 -35.32
N HIS A 432 -7.75 -0.72 -36.31
CA HIS A 432 -8.22 -1.76 -37.22
C HIS A 432 -7.03 -2.37 -37.98
N VAL A 433 -6.86 -3.68 -37.89
CA VAL A 433 -5.74 -4.39 -38.53
C VAL A 433 -6.20 -4.89 -39.89
N ASP A 434 -5.75 -4.26 -40.96
CA ASP A 434 -5.95 -4.73 -42.32
C ASP A 434 -4.93 -5.85 -42.65
N PRO A 435 -5.37 -7.12 -42.82
CA PRO A 435 -4.47 -8.23 -43.17
C PRO A 435 -3.63 -8.02 -44.45
N PRO A 436 -4.13 -7.37 -45.54
CA PRO A 436 -3.33 -7.19 -46.75
C PRO A 436 -2.21 -6.15 -46.61
N GLN A 437 -2.43 -5.07 -45.86
CA GLN A 437 -1.41 -4.05 -45.60
C GLN A 437 -0.22 -4.65 -44.85
N MET A 438 -0.48 -5.56 -43.91
CA MET A 438 0.55 -6.25 -43.15
C MET A 438 1.45 -7.15 -44.02
N ARG A 439 0.89 -7.80 -45.05
CA ARG A 439 1.68 -8.59 -46.01
C ARG A 439 2.55 -7.67 -46.88
N LEU A 440 2.02 -6.52 -47.27
CA LEU A 440 2.72 -5.51 -48.07
C LEU A 440 3.92 -4.90 -47.32
N GLU A 441 3.76 -4.48 -46.06
CA GLU A 441 4.87 -3.92 -45.27
C GLU A 441 6.01 -4.90 -45.07
N ARG A 442 5.71 -6.19 -44.85
CA ARG A 442 6.72 -7.24 -44.74
C ARG A 442 7.42 -7.51 -46.07
N ALA A 443 6.67 -7.53 -47.16
CA ALA A 443 7.24 -7.70 -48.50
C ALA A 443 8.18 -6.54 -48.84
N LEU A 444 7.77 -5.30 -48.55
CA LEU A 444 8.59 -4.09 -48.72
C LEU A 444 9.86 -4.12 -47.84
N GLY A 445 9.77 -4.61 -46.61
CA GLY A 445 10.93 -4.80 -45.74
C GLY A 445 11.94 -5.82 -46.28
N ARG A 446 11.47 -6.94 -46.84
CA ARG A 446 12.33 -7.95 -47.50
C ARG A 446 12.93 -7.44 -48.80
N LEU A 447 12.15 -6.72 -49.61
CA LEU A 447 12.61 -6.07 -50.83
C LEU A 447 13.71 -5.05 -50.54
N GLY A 448 13.58 -4.25 -49.48
CA GLY A 448 14.63 -3.34 -49.04
C GLY A 448 15.92 -4.05 -48.61
N LEU A 449 15.82 -5.23 -47.99
CA LEU A 449 16.99 -6.04 -47.63
C LEU A 449 17.72 -6.56 -48.88
N LEU A 450 16.95 -7.09 -49.84
CA LEU A 450 17.49 -7.57 -51.12
C LEU A 450 18.09 -6.43 -51.96
N SER A 451 17.45 -5.25 -52.00
CA SER A 451 17.95 -4.10 -52.74
C SER A 451 19.26 -3.55 -52.16
N THR A 452 19.43 -3.56 -50.83
CA THR A 452 20.72 -3.19 -50.22
C THR A 452 21.85 -4.15 -50.59
N LEU A 453 21.59 -5.47 -50.56
CA LEU A 453 22.59 -6.47 -50.92
C LEU A 453 22.96 -6.36 -52.41
N LEU A 454 21.96 -6.19 -53.28
CA LEU A 454 22.17 -5.99 -54.70
C LEU A 454 22.99 -4.73 -54.98
N GLY A 455 22.68 -3.61 -54.32
CA GLY A 455 23.43 -2.36 -54.47
C GLY A 455 24.90 -2.47 -54.06
N VAL A 456 25.21 -3.19 -52.97
CA VAL A 456 26.60 -3.42 -52.52
C VAL A 456 27.36 -4.30 -53.51
N VAL A 457 26.74 -5.37 -54.02
CA VAL A 457 27.36 -6.27 -55.00
C VAL A 457 27.64 -5.55 -56.32
N LEU A 458 26.70 -4.76 -56.82
CA LEU A 458 26.87 -3.97 -58.05
C LEU A 458 27.94 -2.89 -57.90
N LEU A 459 28.03 -2.25 -56.73
CA LEU A 459 29.08 -1.28 -56.43
C LEU A 459 30.47 -1.95 -56.42
N ALA A 460 30.60 -3.12 -55.79
CA ALA A 460 31.85 -3.88 -55.77
C ALA A 460 32.27 -4.35 -57.17
N ALA A 461 31.31 -4.78 -58.00
CA ALA A 461 31.55 -5.18 -59.38
C ALA A 461 32.00 -3.98 -60.26
N ALA A 462 31.37 -2.82 -60.10
CA ALA A 462 31.76 -1.60 -60.81
C ALA A 462 33.17 -1.14 -60.42
N VAL A 463 33.53 -1.23 -59.14
CA VAL A 463 34.89 -0.91 -58.66
C VAL A 463 35.94 -1.88 -59.22
N LEU A 464 35.64 -3.18 -59.28
CA LEU A 464 36.57 -4.20 -59.79
C LEU A 464 36.86 -4.04 -61.29
N GLN A 465 35.93 -3.46 -62.06
CA GLN A 465 36.13 -3.17 -63.48
C GLN A 465 36.99 -1.92 -63.74
N VAL A 466 37.16 -1.05 -62.75
CA VAL A 466 37.86 0.24 -62.88
C VAL A 466 39.30 0.17 -62.36
N ILE A 467 39.70 -0.86 -61.61
CA ILE A 467 41.08 -1.01 -61.11
C ILE A 467 41.97 -1.63 -62.19
N PRO A 468 42.92 -0.90 -62.81
CA PRO A 468 43.89 -1.49 -63.74
C PRO A 468 44.87 -2.43 -63.01
N ALA A 469 45.43 -3.40 -63.73
CA ALA A 469 46.34 -4.42 -63.18
C ALA A 469 47.80 -3.95 -62.99
N ASP A 470 48.13 -2.70 -63.35
CA ASP A 470 49.49 -2.15 -63.36
C ASP A 470 49.81 -1.25 -62.14
N GLU A 471 51.02 -0.68 -62.10
CA GLU A 471 51.70 -0.05 -60.94
C GLU A 471 50.95 1.12 -60.23
N ASP A 472 49.83 1.62 -60.78
CA ASP A 472 49.02 2.71 -60.21
C ASP A 472 47.91 2.27 -59.24
N ALA A 473 47.90 1.00 -58.84
CA ALA A 473 46.93 0.41 -57.90
C ALA A 473 46.69 1.23 -56.60
N GLY A 474 47.69 1.99 -56.15
CA GLY A 474 47.60 2.84 -54.96
C GLY A 474 46.56 3.96 -55.06
N GLN A 475 46.39 4.55 -56.26
CA GLN A 475 45.43 5.66 -56.46
C GLN A 475 43.99 5.14 -56.48
N GLY A 476 43.73 4.05 -57.20
CA GLY A 476 42.41 3.38 -57.20
C GLY A 476 41.98 2.91 -55.81
N MET A 477 42.91 2.38 -55.00
CA MET A 477 42.65 2.02 -53.60
C MET A 477 42.28 3.24 -52.74
N SER A 478 42.92 4.40 -52.95
CA SER A 478 42.61 5.63 -52.23
C SER A 478 41.25 6.26 -52.61
N ALA A 479 40.84 6.14 -53.87
CA ALA A 479 39.52 6.53 -54.35
C ALA A 479 38.43 5.66 -53.69
N CYS A 480 38.65 4.34 -53.66
CA CYS A 480 37.76 3.39 -52.99
C CYS A 480 37.67 3.67 -51.49
N ALA A 481 38.80 3.89 -50.82
CA ALA A 481 38.84 4.25 -49.40
C ALA A 481 38.05 5.54 -49.13
N SER A 482 38.23 6.58 -49.96
CA SER A 482 37.53 7.86 -49.81
C SER A 482 36.01 7.72 -49.94
N LEU A 483 35.53 6.91 -50.91
CA LEU A 483 34.10 6.62 -51.07
C LEU A 483 33.54 5.76 -49.93
N ILE A 484 34.31 4.79 -49.42
CA ILE A 484 33.94 4.00 -48.24
C ILE A 484 33.83 4.89 -47.01
N PHE A 485 34.78 5.80 -46.79
CA PHE A 485 34.73 6.78 -45.69
C PHE A 485 33.55 7.74 -45.87
N ALA A 486 33.30 8.26 -47.08
CA ALA A 486 32.13 9.11 -47.37
C ALA A 486 30.81 8.38 -47.06
N GLY A 487 30.69 7.13 -47.51
CA GLY A 487 29.53 6.27 -47.25
C GLY A 487 29.36 5.95 -45.76
N ALA A 488 30.44 5.67 -45.04
CA ALA A 488 30.42 5.43 -43.60
C ALA A 488 30.00 6.68 -42.80
N PHE A 489 30.52 7.86 -43.15
CA PHE A 489 30.11 9.12 -42.54
C PHE A 489 28.66 9.48 -42.86
N MET A 490 28.22 9.28 -44.10
CA MET A 490 26.81 9.48 -44.50
C MET A 490 25.88 8.53 -43.75
N TRP A 491 26.27 7.26 -43.59
CA TRP A 491 25.54 6.29 -42.78
C TRP A 491 25.43 6.71 -41.31
N LEU A 492 26.53 7.16 -40.69
CA LEU A 492 26.51 7.66 -39.31
C LEU A 492 25.62 8.90 -39.17
N ALA A 493 25.68 9.85 -40.11
CA ALA A 493 24.83 11.04 -40.12
C ALA A 493 23.34 10.67 -40.28
N ALA A 494 23.03 9.73 -41.17
CA ALA A 494 21.67 9.25 -41.37
C ALA A 494 21.13 8.53 -40.13
N VAL A 495 21.95 7.71 -39.46
CA VAL A 495 21.61 7.05 -38.19
C VAL A 495 21.37 8.09 -37.09
N ASP A 496 22.20 9.11 -36.97
CA ASP A 496 22.03 10.16 -35.97
C ASP A 496 20.82 11.05 -36.24
N PHE A 497 20.51 11.34 -37.51
CA PHE A 497 19.26 12.03 -37.88
C PHE A 497 18.04 11.17 -37.52
N ALA A 498 18.08 9.87 -37.83
CA ALA A 498 17.04 8.93 -37.44
C ALA A 498 16.89 8.82 -35.91
N LYS A 499 18.00 8.90 -35.15
CA LYS A 499 17.97 9.00 -33.68
C LYS A 499 17.28 10.30 -33.24
N ARG A 500 17.68 11.46 -33.74
CA ARG A 500 17.09 12.76 -33.37
C ARG A 500 15.58 12.80 -33.63
N THR A 501 15.16 12.34 -34.80
CA THR A 501 13.73 12.26 -35.14
C THR A 501 12.97 11.28 -34.23
N ALA A 502 13.59 10.14 -33.86
CA ALA A 502 13.03 9.24 -32.87
C ALA A 502 12.92 9.87 -31.48
N HIS A 503 13.92 10.65 -31.03
CA HIS A 503 13.87 11.38 -29.77
C HIS A 503 12.81 12.48 -29.77
N GLN A 504 12.67 13.24 -30.86
CA GLN A 504 11.60 14.24 -30.98
C GLN A 504 10.22 13.59 -30.90
N ARG A 505 10.03 12.42 -31.53
CA ARG A 505 8.79 11.64 -31.40
C ARG A 505 8.60 11.16 -29.97
N ALA A 506 9.63 10.63 -29.32
CA ALA A 506 9.57 10.20 -27.92
C ALA A 506 9.25 11.35 -26.96
N ARG A 507 9.79 12.55 -27.20
CA ARG A 507 9.48 13.75 -26.41
C ARG A 507 8.04 14.20 -26.60
N LYS A 508 7.55 14.27 -27.84
CA LYS A 508 6.14 14.57 -28.12
C LYS A 508 5.21 13.53 -27.49
N GLN A 509 5.57 12.25 -27.55
CA GLN A 509 4.82 11.18 -26.90
C GLN A 509 4.79 11.38 -25.39
N TYR A 510 5.93 11.68 -24.77
CA TYR A 510 6.00 11.96 -23.34
C TYR A 510 5.16 13.19 -22.93
N GLU A 511 5.17 14.26 -23.73
CA GLU A 511 4.32 15.44 -23.48
C GLU A 511 2.83 15.09 -23.60
N ASN A 512 2.45 14.18 -24.50
CA ASN A 512 1.09 13.66 -24.58
C ASN A 512 0.74 12.79 -23.38
N ASP A 513 1.65 11.88 -23.00
CA ASP A 513 1.47 10.98 -21.85
C ASP A 513 1.34 11.78 -20.56
N MET A 514 2.11 12.85 -20.37
CA MET A 514 2.00 13.76 -19.22
C MET A 514 0.66 14.51 -19.18
N ARG A 515 0.09 14.87 -20.34
CA ARG A 515 -1.25 15.46 -20.42
C ARG A 515 -2.34 14.44 -20.07
N ALA A 516 -2.24 13.24 -20.62
CA ALA A 516 -3.15 12.13 -20.31
C ALA A 516 -3.10 11.76 -18.82
N ARG A 517 -1.89 11.72 -18.23
CA ARG A 517 -1.69 11.52 -16.79
C ARG A 517 -2.40 12.57 -15.95
N ARG A 518 -2.31 13.85 -16.35
CA ARG A 518 -2.96 14.94 -15.61
C ARG A 518 -4.49 14.80 -15.66
N GLN A 519 -5.04 14.52 -16.84
CA GLN A 519 -6.48 14.25 -16.98
C GLN A 519 -6.91 13.06 -16.12
N TRP A 520 -6.14 11.99 -16.13
CA TRP A 520 -6.39 10.82 -15.29
C TRP A 520 -6.36 11.14 -13.78
N LEU A 521 -5.41 11.97 -13.34
CA LEU A 521 -5.35 12.42 -11.94
C LEU A 521 -6.55 13.28 -11.57
N ASP A 522 -7.00 14.17 -12.45
CA ASP A 522 -8.17 15.01 -12.24
C ASP A 522 -9.44 14.13 -12.13
N ASP A 523 -9.57 13.13 -13.01
CA ASP A 523 -10.69 12.17 -13.01
C ASP A 523 -10.69 11.29 -11.74
N LEU A 524 -9.50 10.81 -11.32
CA LEU A 524 -9.33 10.06 -10.08
C LEU A 524 -9.66 10.91 -8.86
N GLY A 525 -9.18 12.16 -8.79
CA GLY A 525 -9.41 13.05 -7.65
C GLY A 525 -10.88 13.37 -7.41
N GLY A 526 -11.70 13.43 -8.47
CA GLY A 526 -13.14 13.67 -8.33
C GLY A 526 -13.96 12.44 -7.94
N SER A 527 -13.47 11.22 -8.23
CA SER A 527 -14.26 9.99 -8.11
C SER A 527 -13.79 9.07 -6.98
N ARG A 528 -12.49 9.08 -6.65
CA ARG A 528 -11.88 8.23 -5.62
C ARG A 528 -12.46 8.58 -4.24
N PRO A 529 -12.86 7.60 -3.42
CA PRO A 529 -13.30 7.83 -2.06
C PRO A 529 -12.09 8.11 -1.15
N ASP A 530 -12.31 8.94 -0.13
CA ASP A 530 -11.34 9.14 0.95
C ASP A 530 -11.32 7.93 1.92
N ASP A 531 -10.27 7.75 2.71
CA ASP A 531 -10.15 6.57 3.60
C ASP A 531 -11.20 6.55 4.71
N ASP A 532 -11.73 7.70 5.12
CA ASP A 532 -12.83 7.81 6.09
C ASP A 532 -14.15 7.28 5.50
N GLN A 533 -14.39 7.53 4.21
CA GLN A 533 -15.52 6.94 3.49
C GLN A 533 -15.38 5.42 3.40
N MET A 534 -14.17 4.93 3.11
CA MET A 534 -13.86 3.50 3.13
C MET A 534 -14.10 2.90 4.52
N ALA A 535 -13.67 3.59 5.59
CA ALA A 535 -13.90 3.18 6.98
C ALA A 535 -15.39 3.09 7.31
N ARG A 536 -16.20 4.06 6.86
CA ARG A 536 -17.65 4.09 7.10
C ARG A 536 -18.36 2.94 6.42
N TRP A 537 -18.05 2.65 5.16
CA TRP A 537 -18.64 1.52 4.44
C TRP A 537 -18.29 0.17 5.07
N TYR A 538 -17.04 0.01 5.50
CA TYR A 538 -16.60 -1.16 6.25
C TYR A 538 -17.39 -1.34 7.54
N ASP A 539 -17.55 -0.28 8.33
CA ASP A 539 -18.28 -0.33 9.60
C ASP A 539 -19.76 -0.72 9.37
N LEU A 540 -20.38 -0.22 8.29
CA LEU A 540 -21.73 -0.63 7.88
C LEU A 540 -21.81 -2.10 7.46
N ASP A 541 -20.81 -2.65 6.78
CA ASP A 541 -20.76 -4.08 6.48
C ASP A 541 -20.66 -4.92 7.75
N GLN A 542 -19.83 -4.52 8.71
CA GLN A 542 -19.70 -5.25 9.97
C GLN A 542 -21.02 -5.31 10.72
N ARG A 543 -21.76 -4.21 10.76
CA ARG A 543 -23.08 -4.13 11.37
C ARG A 543 -24.10 -5.01 10.65
N TYR A 544 -24.09 -4.96 9.32
CA TYR A 544 -24.97 -5.75 8.48
C TYR A 544 -24.79 -7.25 8.73
N LEU A 545 -23.55 -7.75 8.65
CA LEU A 545 -23.22 -9.16 8.87
C LEU A 545 -23.57 -9.62 10.28
N ARG A 546 -23.30 -8.79 11.29
CA ARG A 546 -23.69 -9.08 12.67
C ARG A 546 -25.21 -9.23 12.80
N ARG A 547 -25.99 -8.29 12.24
CA ARG A 547 -27.46 -8.35 12.27
C ARG A 547 -27.98 -9.63 11.60
N GLU A 548 -27.41 -9.99 10.46
CA GLU A 548 -27.76 -11.22 9.73
C GLU A 548 -27.56 -12.48 10.58
N VAL A 549 -26.41 -12.62 11.25
CA VAL A 549 -26.14 -13.75 12.17
C VAL A 549 -27.10 -13.82 13.33
N LEU A 550 -27.34 -12.69 13.98
CA LEU A 550 -28.23 -12.64 15.14
C LEU A 550 -29.67 -12.99 14.76
N ALA A 551 -30.14 -12.50 13.61
CA ALA A 551 -31.47 -12.79 13.09
C ALA A 551 -31.63 -14.28 12.72
N GLU A 552 -30.66 -14.86 12.01
CA GLU A 552 -30.74 -16.26 11.58
C GLU A 552 -30.74 -17.24 12.74
N HIS A 553 -29.88 -17.01 13.74
CA HIS A 553 -29.82 -17.86 14.93
C HIS A 553 -30.87 -17.52 15.99
N ARG A 554 -31.77 -16.57 15.69
CA ARG A 554 -32.80 -16.05 16.63
C ARG A 554 -32.20 -15.68 17.99
N MET A 555 -31.00 -15.12 17.97
CA MET A 555 -30.34 -14.67 19.19
C MET A 555 -30.95 -13.35 19.59
N GLU A 556 -31.56 -13.31 20.77
CA GLU A 556 -32.00 -12.06 21.33
C GLU A 556 -30.77 -11.27 21.80
N HIS A 557 -30.76 -9.95 21.56
CA HIS A 557 -29.63 -9.09 21.93
C HIS A 557 -29.24 -9.20 23.42
N ARG A 558 -30.20 -9.55 24.30
CA ARG A 558 -29.95 -9.79 25.73
C ARG A 558 -29.09 -11.01 26.06
N ASP A 559 -29.03 -11.98 25.15
CA ASP A 559 -28.22 -13.19 25.35
C ASP A 559 -26.74 -12.98 24.97
N ILE A 560 -26.44 -11.87 24.29
CA ILE A 560 -25.09 -11.49 23.90
C ILE A 560 -24.40 -10.85 25.10
N LEU A 561 -23.41 -11.55 25.64
CA LEU A 561 -22.52 -11.00 26.66
C LEU A 561 -21.49 -10.06 26.05
N PHE A 562 -20.98 -10.43 24.88
CA PHE A 562 -19.94 -9.66 24.19
C PHE A 562 -19.84 -10.05 22.71
N SER A 563 -19.39 -9.15 21.84
CA SER A 563 -19.07 -9.48 20.45
C SER A 563 -17.89 -8.68 19.91
N PHE A 564 -17.05 -9.32 19.08
CA PHE A 564 -15.97 -8.64 18.36
C PHE A 564 -15.77 -9.24 16.97
N SER A 565 -15.30 -8.42 16.04
CA SER A 565 -14.96 -8.84 14.68
C SER A 565 -13.45 -8.83 14.47
N LEU A 566 -12.95 -9.85 13.78
CA LEU A 566 -11.60 -9.90 13.24
C LEU A 566 -11.64 -9.76 11.72
N VAL A 567 -10.66 -9.06 11.15
CA VAL A 567 -10.57 -8.89 9.69
C VAL A 567 -9.18 -9.19 9.17
N GLU A 568 -9.14 -9.94 8.07
CA GLU A 568 -7.93 -10.33 7.37
C GLU A 568 -8.11 -10.18 5.85
N GLY A 569 -7.02 -9.94 5.12
CA GLY A 569 -7.04 -9.89 3.65
C GLY A 569 -7.11 -11.29 3.02
N VAL A 570 -8.05 -11.49 2.09
CA VAL A 570 -8.16 -12.74 1.32
C VAL A 570 -6.88 -12.95 0.47
N PRO A 571 -6.39 -14.19 0.29
CA PRO A 571 -5.28 -14.48 -0.64
C PRO A 571 -5.49 -13.86 -2.01
N GLY A 572 -4.50 -13.11 -2.51
CA GLY A 572 -4.55 -12.47 -3.81
C GLY A 572 -5.33 -11.14 -3.84
N CYS A 573 -5.98 -10.72 -2.76
CA CYS A 573 -6.67 -9.44 -2.74
C CYS A 573 -5.71 -8.26 -2.93
N VAL A 574 -6.22 -7.18 -3.53
CA VAL A 574 -5.51 -5.92 -3.62
C VAL A 574 -5.68 -5.13 -2.34
N ARG A 575 -4.55 -4.62 -1.85
CA ARG A 575 -4.41 -3.88 -0.61
C ARG A 575 -4.08 -2.45 -0.93
N ALA A 576 -4.72 -1.53 -0.24
CA ALA A 576 -4.39 -0.12 -0.34
C ALA A 576 -4.32 0.50 1.03
N LYS A 577 -3.38 1.44 1.21
CA LYS A 577 -3.35 2.28 2.40
C LYS A 577 -3.06 3.71 2.03
N VAL A 578 -3.55 4.61 2.88
CA VAL A 578 -3.09 5.99 2.95
C VAL A 578 -1.94 6.05 3.95
N LYS A 579 -1.04 7.03 3.79
CA LYS A 579 0.08 7.26 4.71
C LYS A 579 -0.41 7.37 6.17
N ASN A 580 0.20 6.60 7.08
CA ASN A 580 -0.20 6.45 8.49
C ASN A 580 -1.66 5.96 8.73
N GLY A 581 -2.35 5.46 7.71
CA GLY A 581 -3.69 4.89 7.80
C GLY A 581 -3.69 3.35 7.89
N PRO A 582 -4.82 2.73 8.27
CA PRO A 582 -4.95 1.29 8.30
C PRO A 582 -4.98 0.72 6.86
N PRO A 583 -4.58 -0.54 6.66
CA PRO A 583 -4.74 -1.19 5.37
C PRO A 583 -6.23 -1.41 5.08
N ARG A 584 -6.63 -1.19 3.83
CA ARG A 584 -7.92 -1.59 3.28
C ARG A 584 -7.71 -2.71 2.28
N TYR A 585 -8.74 -3.53 2.12
CA TYR A 585 -8.72 -4.71 1.27
C TYR A 585 -9.87 -4.61 0.27
N SER A 586 -9.57 -4.94 -0.98
CA SER A 586 -10.60 -5.10 -2.03
C SER A 586 -11.53 -6.27 -1.74
N GLU A 587 -10.99 -7.33 -1.12
CA GLU A 587 -11.75 -8.47 -0.60
C GLU A 587 -11.17 -8.87 0.76
N TYR A 588 -12.02 -9.00 1.77
CA TYR A 588 -11.60 -9.30 3.13
C TYR A 588 -12.38 -10.48 3.72
N ARG A 589 -11.74 -11.25 4.58
CA ARG A 589 -12.43 -12.20 5.43
C ARG A 589 -12.74 -11.55 6.76
N GLN A 590 -14.02 -11.51 7.09
CA GLN A 590 -14.50 -11.07 8.39
C GLN A 590 -14.88 -12.27 9.24
N THR A 591 -14.38 -12.33 10.47
CA THR A 591 -14.75 -13.34 11.46
C THR A 591 -15.37 -12.67 12.68
N LEU A 592 -16.66 -12.88 12.90
CA LEU A 592 -17.40 -12.39 14.05
C LEU A 592 -17.42 -13.43 15.16
N TYR A 593 -16.98 -13.02 16.34
CA TYR A 593 -17.13 -13.78 17.58
C TYR A 593 -18.29 -13.18 18.37
N VAL A 594 -19.30 -14.00 18.69
CA VAL A 594 -20.43 -13.64 19.54
C VAL A 594 -20.40 -14.54 20.77
N LEU A 595 -20.21 -13.91 21.93
CA LEU A 595 -20.13 -14.58 23.21
C LEU A 595 -21.48 -14.44 23.89
N THR A 596 -22.10 -15.58 24.22
CA THR A 596 -23.45 -15.66 24.76
C THR A 596 -23.47 -16.27 26.15
N SER A 597 -24.58 -16.25 26.87
CA SER A 597 -24.66 -16.94 28.17
C SER A 597 -24.31 -18.43 28.12
N SER A 598 -24.49 -19.09 26.97
CA SER A 598 -24.33 -20.54 26.76
C SER A 598 -23.00 -20.95 26.10
N GLY A 599 -22.33 -20.06 25.39
CA GLY A 599 -21.07 -20.37 24.71
C GLY A 599 -20.62 -19.29 23.73
N VAL A 600 -19.61 -19.62 22.94
CA VAL A 600 -19.02 -18.76 21.91
C VAL A 600 -19.45 -19.24 20.53
N TRP A 601 -19.97 -18.32 19.73
CA TRP A 601 -20.30 -18.49 18.34
C TRP A 601 -19.28 -17.75 17.49
N VAL A 602 -18.79 -18.39 16.45
CA VAL A 602 -17.82 -17.83 15.51
C VAL A 602 -18.36 -18.01 14.11
N SER A 603 -18.54 -16.91 13.40
CA SER A 603 -19.02 -16.92 12.02
C SER A 603 -18.03 -16.17 11.15
N SER A 604 -17.60 -16.77 10.04
CA SER A 604 -16.63 -16.21 9.10
C SER A 604 -17.25 -16.04 7.72
N TRP A 605 -16.93 -14.93 7.04
CA TRP A 605 -17.35 -14.65 5.65
C TRP A 605 -16.19 -14.07 4.84
N ASN A 606 -16.16 -14.37 3.56
CA ASN A 606 -15.39 -13.58 2.59
C ASN A 606 -16.32 -12.51 2.01
N VAL A 607 -15.88 -11.26 1.98
CA VAL A 607 -16.68 -10.10 1.59
C VAL A 607 -15.96 -9.32 0.51
N ASP A 608 -16.64 -9.08 -0.62
CA ASP A 608 -16.19 -8.12 -1.64
C ASP A 608 -16.47 -6.71 -1.14
N PHE A 609 -15.44 -5.88 -1.03
CA PHE A 609 -15.58 -4.53 -0.49
C PHE A 609 -16.37 -3.61 -1.43
N ALA A 610 -16.30 -3.78 -2.74
CA ALA A 610 -16.98 -2.89 -3.69
C ALA A 610 -18.49 -3.13 -3.70
N THR A 611 -18.91 -4.40 -3.76
CA THR A 611 -20.32 -4.78 -3.82
C THR A 611 -20.95 -4.98 -2.44
N GLY A 612 -20.14 -5.26 -1.43
CA GLY A 612 -20.60 -5.67 -0.11
C GLY A 612 -21.31 -7.03 -0.14
N GLU A 613 -21.13 -7.83 -1.19
CA GLU A 613 -21.59 -9.21 -1.25
C GLU A 613 -20.66 -10.10 -0.42
N HIS A 614 -21.25 -11.02 0.32
CA HIS A 614 -20.53 -11.94 1.20
C HIS A 614 -20.85 -13.39 0.86
N GLY A 615 -19.86 -14.26 0.97
CA GLY A 615 -19.96 -15.69 0.66
C GLY A 615 -19.01 -16.54 1.49
N GLY A 616 -19.05 -17.86 1.26
CA GLY A 616 -18.12 -18.80 1.92
C GLY A 616 -18.30 -18.88 3.44
N ARG A 617 -19.55 -18.78 3.93
CA ARG A 617 -19.86 -18.74 5.35
C ARG A 617 -19.43 -20.01 6.07
N GLN A 618 -18.78 -19.84 7.22
CA GLN A 618 -18.45 -20.93 8.14
C GLN A 618 -18.82 -20.55 9.57
N ASP A 619 -19.69 -21.36 10.19
CA ASP A 619 -20.11 -21.19 11.57
C ASP A 619 -19.48 -22.28 12.46
N THR A 620 -18.93 -21.88 13.61
CA THR A 620 -18.36 -22.76 14.62
C THR A 620 -18.87 -22.35 15.99
N VAL A 621 -19.34 -23.31 16.78
CA VAL A 621 -19.87 -23.08 18.12
C VAL A 621 -19.09 -23.92 19.13
N PHE A 622 -18.63 -23.31 20.21
CA PHE A 622 -17.95 -24.01 21.30
C PHE A 622 -18.28 -23.40 22.65
N ARG A 623 -18.16 -24.20 23.70
CA ARG A 623 -18.36 -23.75 25.09
C ARG A 623 -17.12 -23.01 25.60
N TYR A 624 -17.31 -22.18 26.64
CA TYR A 624 -16.20 -21.44 27.26
C TYR A 624 -15.07 -22.33 27.77
N ASP A 625 -15.42 -23.46 28.36
CA ASP A 625 -14.50 -24.47 28.88
C ASP A 625 -13.78 -25.27 27.78
N ALA A 626 -14.12 -25.06 26.50
CA ALA A 626 -13.43 -25.71 25.39
C ALA A 626 -12.13 -24.99 24.98
N ILE A 627 -11.91 -23.75 25.43
CA ILE A 627 -10.73 -22.96 25.08
C ILE A 627 -9.53 -23.49 25.88
N SER A 628 -8.54 -24.07 25.19
CA SER A 628 -7.33 -24.59 25.82
C SER A 628 -6.22 -23.56 25.92
N SER A 629 -5.99 -22.77 24.86
CA SER A 629 -4.98 -21.72 24.85
C SER A 629 -5.29 -20.66 23.80
N VAL A 630 -4.78 -19.46 24.04
CA VAL A 630 -4.82 -18.32 23.12
C VAL A 630 -3.40 -17.78 23.03
N THR A 631 -2.83 -17.74 21.82
CA THR A 631 -1.49 -17.19 21.59
C THR A 631 -1.51 -16.14 20.49
N VAL A 632 -0.63 -15.16 20.58
CA VAL A 632 -0.31 -14.23 19.50
C VAL A 632 1.17 -14.40 19.21
N GLU A 633 1.49 -14.94 18.04
CA GLU A 633 2.84 -15.31 17.66
C GLU A 633 3.18 -14.70 16.30
N SER A 634 4.46 -14.37 16.09
CA SER A 634 4.98 -14.06 14.76
C SER A 634 5.20 -15.37 14.01
N VAL A 635 4.43 -15.58 12.95
CA VAL A 635 4.45 -16.80 12.14
C VAL A 635 4.95 -16.51 10.73
N GLY A 636 5.84 -17.34 10.22
CA GLY A 636 6.23 -17.30 8.81
C GLY A 636 5.10 -17.88 7.95
N VAL A 637 4.67 -17.15 6.93
CA VAL A 637 3.73 -17.66 5.94
C VAL A 637 4.51 -17.93 4.66
N ARG A 638 4.40 -19.16 4.16
CA ARG A 638 4.84 -19.55 2.84
C ARG A 638 3.63 -19.53 1.92
N PHE A 639 3.77 -18.90 0.77
CA PHE A 639 2.74 -18.85 -0.25
C PHE A 639 3.13 -19.84 -1.35
N GLY A 640 2.41 -20.96 -1.47
CA GLY A 640 2.52 -21.83 -2.64
C GLY A 640 1.60 -21.37 -3.78
N ASP A 641 1.71 -21.99 -4.96
CA ASP A 641 0.97 -21.66 -6.21
C ASP A 641 -0.58 -21.61 -6.09
N SER A 642 -1.16 -21.91 -4.92
CA SER A 642 -2.61 -21.80 -4.65
C SER A 642 -2.99 -21.96 -3.16
N LEU A 643 -2.04 -22.34 -2.28
CA LEU A 643 -2.29 -22.53 -0.85
C LEU A 643 -1.32 -21.70 -0.01
N ARG A 644 -1.88 -21.01 0.99
CA ARG A 644 -1.12 -20.41 2.09
C ARG A 644 -0.75 -21.50 3.08
N GLU A 645 0.54 -21.76 3.25
CA GLU A 645 1.06 -22.66 4.28
C GLU A 645 1.64 -21.83 5.42
N ILE A 646 1.09 -22.02 6.62
CA ILE A 646 1.57 -21.34 7.83
C ILE A 646 2.71 -22.17 8.41
N VAL A 647 3.95 -21.69 8.26
CA VAL A 647 5.15 -22.31 8.82
C VAL A 647 5.42 -21.69 10.20
N SER A 648 4.91 -22.34 11.25
CA SER A 648 5.29 -22.01 12.63
C SER A 648 6.74 -22.41 12.89
N GLY A 649 7.48 -21.54 13.59
CA GLY A 649 8.84 -21.84 14.04
C GLY A 649 8.89 -23.15 14.83
N SER A 650 10.02 -23.86 14.71
CA SER A 650 10.34 -25.08 15.46
C SER A 650 10.12 -24.91 16.97
N GLU A 651 9.90 -26.01 17.69
CA GLU A 651 9.67 -26.11 19.15
C GLU A 651 10.69 -25.35 20.02
N ASP A 652 11.82 -24.93 19.45
CA ASP A 652 12.91 -24.22 20.12
C ASP A 652 12.86 -22.68 20.01
N GLY A 653 11.78 -22.10 19.46
CA GLY A 653 11.55 -20.65 19.43
C GLY A 653 12.54 -19.82 18.59
N SER A 654 13.46 -20.47 17.88
CA SER A 654 14.39 -19.84 16.95
C SER A 654 13.73 -19.62 15.59
N LEU A 655 13.37 -18.37 15.30
CA LEU A 655 12.89 -17.92 13.99
C LEU A 655 14.05 -17.57 13.01
N ARG A 656 15.30 -17.73 13.43
CA ARG A 656 16.47 -17.24 12.67
C ARG A 656 16.88 -18.12 11.49
N ASP A 657 16.61 -19.43 11.52
CA ASP A 657 17.07 -20.36 10.47
C ASP A 657 16.08 -20.53 9.31
N VAL A 658 14.83 -20.05 9.43
CA VAL A 658 13.79 -20.18 8.39
C VAL A 658 13.52 -18.85 7.66
N ALA A 659 13.86 -17.72 8.27
CA ALA A 659 13.71 -16.38 7.68
C ALA A 659 14.70 -16.10 6.53
N ASP A 660 15.69 -16.97 6.30
CA ASP A 660 16.68 -16.89 5.22
C ASP A 660 16.22 -17.56 3.91
N GLU A 661 14.99 -18.14 3.86
CA GLU A 661 14.38 -18.59 2.60
C GLU A 661 13.64 -17.43 1.90
N ASP A 662 13.94 -17.19 0.61
CA ASP A 662 13.53 -16.03 -0.20
C ASP A 662 12.00 -15.78 -0.33
N ASP A 663 11.13 -16.68 0.18
CA ASP A 663 9.66 -16.61 0.08
C ASP A 663 8.93 -16.61 1.45
N LEU A 664 9.63 -16.54 2.58
CA LEU A 664 8.99 -16.56 3.91
C LEU A 664 8.64 -15.14 4.39
N VAL A 665 7.34 -14.85 4.51
CA VAL A 665 6.83 -13.55 4.96
C VAL A 665 6.41 -13.65 6.42
N MET A 666 6.95 -12.80 7.30
CA MET A 666 6.59 -12.82 8.71
C MET A 666 5.26 -12.09 8.93
N HIS A 667 4.25 -12.83 9.40
CA HIS A 667 2.96 -12.30 9.83
C HIS A 667 2.83 -12.44 11.35
N GLU A 668 1.99 -11.63 11.99
CA GLU A 668 1.50 -11.98 13.33
C GLU A 668 0.22 -12.78 13.19
N ALA A 669 -0.02 -13.77 14.03
CA ALA A 669 -1.25 -14.54 13.99
C ALA A 669 -1.79 -14.72 15.41
N MET A 670 -3.08 -14.47 15.59
CA MET A 670 -3.79 -14.89 16.78
C MET A 670 -4.27 -16.33 16.58
N ARG A 671 -3.83 -17.23 17.44
CA ARG A 671 -4.19 -18.64 17.42
C ARG A 671 -4.99 -18.98 18.67
N LEU A 672 -6.18 -19.55 18.44
CA LEU A 672 -7.05 -20.10 19.46
C LEU A 672 -7.05 -21.63 19.29
N VAL A 673 -6.66 -22.35 20.34
CA VAL A 673 -6.64 -23.82 20.35
C VAL A 673 -7.75 -24.31 21.27
N LEU A 674 -8.62 -25.17 20.74
CA LEU A 674 -9.69 -25.81 21.48
C LEU A 674 -9.25 -27.20 21.98
N HIS A 675 -9.86 -27.71 23.05
CA HIS A 675 -9.54 -29.04 23.61
C HIS A 675 -9.76 -30.21 22.64
N ASN A 676 -10.63 -30.04 21.65
CA ASN A 676 -10.83 -31.03 20.59
C ASN A 676 -9.69 -31.05 19.54
N GLY A 677 -8.64 -30.24 19.74
CA GLY A 677 -7.51 -30.10 18.81
C GLY A 677 -7.77 -29.15 17.63
N GLN A 678 -8.99 -28.61 17.51
CA GLN A 678 -9.31 -27.61 16.49
C GLN A 678 -8.57 -26.31 16.76
N ARG A 679 -8.01 -25.72 15.69
CA ARG A 679 -7.24 -24.47 15.76
C ARG A 679 -7.95 -23.43 14.91
N LEU A 680 -8.32 -22.31 15.54
CA LEU A 680 -8.83 -21.14 14.85
C LEU A 680 -7.70 -20.11 14.79
N THR A 681 -7.30 -19.72 13.58
CA THR A 681 -6.18 -18.80 13.36
C THR A 681 -6.70 -17.58 12.62
N ALA A 682 -6.40 -16.39 13.13
CA ALA A 682 -6.60 -15.13 12.44
C ALA A 682 -5.23 -14.51 12.15
N LEU A 683 -4.97 -14.17 10.89
CA LEU A 683 -3.68 -13.66 10.46
C LEU A 683 -3.70 -12.12 10.44
N LEU A 684 -2.75 -11.50 11.13
CA LEU A 684 -2.42 -10.08 10.96
C LEU A 684 -1.60 -9.90 9.69
N GLU A 685 -1.93 -8.87 8.94
CA GLU A 685 -1.23 -8.52 7.71
C GLU A 685 0.25 -8.17 7.95
N ASN A 686 1.11 -8.50 7.00
CA ASN A 686 2.49 -8.00 7.00
C ASN A 686 2.55 -6.65 6.28
N TYR A 687 3.03 -5.64 7.00
CA TYR A 687 3.15 -4.25 6.53
C TYR A 687 4.40 -4.00 5.70
N GLU A 688 5.35 -4.94 5.62
CA GLU A 688 6.65 -4.75 4.97
C GLU A 688 6.55 -4.34 3.50
N HIS A 689 5.53 -4.81 2.77
CA HIS A 689 5.34 -4.48 1.35
C HIS A 689 4.66 -3.12 1.11
N LEU A 690 4.02 -2.55 2.13
CA LEU A 690 3.31 -1.28 2.07
C LEU A 690 4.04 -0.17 2.84
N TYR A 691 5.16 -0.47 3.48
CA TYR A 691 5.88 0.41 4.39
C TYR A 691 6.74 1.44 3.63
N ASP A 692 6.54 2.72 3.92
CA ASP A 692 7.48 3.78 3.50
C ASP A 692 8.47 4.05 4.64
N SER A 693 9.71 3.56 4.48
CA SER A 693 10.75 3.65 5.52
C SER A 693 11.18 5.06 5.86
N ASP A 694 10.98 6.01 4.95
CA ASP A 694 11.48 7.37 5.11
C ASP A 694 10.53 8.24 5.92
N HIS A 695 9.24 7.85 6.02
CA HIS A 695 8.20 8.70 6.60
C HIS A 695 7.26 8.02 7.58
N GLU A 696 7.33 6.70 7.76
CA GLU A 696 6.43 5.96 8.64
C GLU A 696 7.20 5.19 9.72
N ASP A 697 6.64 5.15 10.94
CA ASP A 697 7.16 4.31 12.03
C ASP A 697 6.53 2.91 11.96
N ARG A 698 7.37 1.89 11.81
CA ARG A 698 6.95 0.48 11.77
C ARG A 698 6.21 0.06 13.04
N ALA A 699 6.63 0.55 14.22
CA ALA A 699 5.98 0.21 15.48
C ALA A 699 4.57 0.82 15.57
N GLN A 700 4.40 2.04 15.08
CA GLN A 700 3.11 2.70 15.01
C GLN A 700 2.15 2.00 14.05
N LEU A 701 2.60 1.64 12.84
CA LEU A 701 1.76 0.92 11.88
C LEU A 701 1.33 -0.45 12.41
N ARG A 702 2.22 -1.16 13.10
CA ARG A 702 1.90 -2.43 13.77
C ARG A 702 0.84 -2.26 14.87
N ARG A 703 0.84 -1.16 15.63
CA ARG A 703 -0.23 -0.91 16.61
C ARG A 703 -1.57 -0.65 15.91
N LEU A 704 -1.56 0.19 14.88
CA LEU A 704 -2.76 0.53 14.10
C LEU A 704 -3.39 -0.69 13.42
N ALA A 705 -2.55 -1.60 12.96
CA ALA A 705 -2.91 -2.90 12.43
C ALA A 705 -3.64 -3.80 13.43
N LEU A 706 -3.04 -3.99 14.60
CA LEU A 706 -3.60 -4.81 15.68
C LEU A 706 -4.94 -4.24 16.18
N GLU A 707 -5.07 -2.92 16.16
CA GLU A 707 -6.30 -2.21 16.50
C GLU A 707 -7.38 -2.39 15.43
N SER A 708 -7.09 -2.06 14.17
CA SER A 708 -8.05 -2.13 13.06
C SER A 708 -8.51 -3.55 12.71
N SER A 709 -7.64 -4.54 12.92
CA SER A 709 -7.97 -5.97 12.75
C SER A 709 -8.81 -6.54 13.88
N GLY A 710 -8.96 -5.84 15.01
CA GLY A 710 -9.66 -6.33 16.19
C GLY A 710 -8.91 -7.37 17.01
N ILE A 711 -7.69 -7.75 16.62
CA ILE A 711 -6.89 -8.80 17.28
C ILE A 711 -6.58 -8.44 18.73
N SER A 712 -6.22 -7.18 19.02
CA SER A 712 -5.95 -6.74 20.40
C SER A 712 -7.13 -6.96 21.34
N VAL A 713 -8.35 -6.69 20.86
CA VAL A 713 -9.59 -6.86 21.63
C VAL A 713 -9.91 -8.34 21.78
N GLY A 714 -9.84 -9.10 20.69
CA GLY A 714 -10.08 -10.54 20.68
C GLY A 714 -9.13 -11.29 21.61
N PHE A 715 -7.83 -11.04 21.50
CA PHE A 715 -6.82 -11.69 22.33
C PHE A 715 -7.07 -11.46 23.81
N ARG A 716 -7.28 -10.22 24.23
CA ARG A 716 -7.52 -9.88 25.64
C ARG A 716 -8.73 -10.63 26.21
N ILE A 717 -9.82 -10.68 25.44
CA ILE A 717 -11.09 -11.24 25.90
C ILE A 717 -11.06 -12.77 25.87
N LEU A 718 -10.56 -13.37 24.80
CA LEU A 718 -10.36 -14.81 24.72
C LEU A 718 -9.39 -15.30 25.81
N THR A 719 -8.32 -14.55 26.10
CA THR A 719 -7.38 -14.86 27.18
C THR A 719 -8.07 -14.79 28.54
N ALA A 720 -8.79 -13.70 28.83
CA ALA A 720 -9.52 -13.55 30.08
C ALA A 720 -10.57 -14.65 30.28
N MET A 721 -11.24 -15.07 29.21
CA MET A 721 -12.13 -16.22 29.25
C MET A 721 -11.42 -17.54 29.51
N ALA A 722 -10.27 -17.76 28.88
CA ALA A 722 -9.47 -18.96 29.10
C ALA A 722 -8.96 -19.06 30.55
N THR A 723 -8.66 -17.92 31.19
CA THR A 723 -8.11 -17.88 32.55
C THR A 723 -9.18 -17.83 33.65
N GLU A 724 -10.22 -17.01 33.49
CA GLU A 724 -11.20 -16.70 34.55
C GLU A 724 -12.59 -17.29 34.27
N GLY A 725 -12.84 -17.77 33.04
CA GLY A 725 -14.11 -18.37 32.64
C GLY A 725 -15.29 -17.39 32.60
N ARG A 726 -16.53 -17.91 32.59
CA ARG A 726 -17.77 -17.12 32.44
C ARG A 726 -17.96 -16.04 33.52
N ARG A 727 -17.46 -16.25 34.74
CA ARG A 727 -17.61 -15.29 35.86
C ARG A 727 -16.86 -13.98 35.63
N TRP A 728 -15.92 -13.97 34.69
CA TRP A 728 -15.15 -12.78 34.33
C TRP A 728 -16.04 -11.60 33.94
N PHE A 729 -17.10 -11.81 33.15
CA PHE A 729 -17.95 -10.71 32.64
C PHE A 729 -18.65 -9.93 33.76
N GLU A 730 -19.22 -10.63 34.74
CA GLU A 730 -19.92 -10.02 35.87
C GLU A 730 -18.94 -9.27 36.79
N GLN A 731 -17.77 -9.87 37.05
CA GLN A 731 -16.73 -9.23 37.86
C GLN A 731 -16.10 -8.04 37.17
N ARG A 732 -15.87 -8.11 35.85
CA ARG A 732 -15.34 -7.01 35.04
C ARG A 732 -16.26 -5.81 35.11
N ARG A 733 -17.55 -5.99 34.85
CA ARG A 733 -18.53 -4.89 34.88
C ARG A 733 -18.64 -4.26 36.27
N ARG A 734 -18.63 -5.06 37.34
CA ARG A 734 -18.65 -4.55 38.72
C ARG A 734 -17.40 -3.73 39.06
N ARG A 735 -16.21 -4.21 38.66
CA ARG A 735 -14.94 -3.48 38.82
C ARG A 735 -14.95 -2.17 38.03
N SER A 736 -15.42 -2.20 36.79
CA SER A 736 -15.56 -1.02 35.92
C SER A 736 -16.52 0.01 36.49
N TYR A 737 -17.68 -0.41 37.00
CA TYR A 737 -18.63 0.45 37.69
C TYR A 737 -17.95 1.13 38.89
N GLN A 738 -17.30 0.36 39.76
CA GLN A 738 -16.58 0.91 40.91
C GLN A 738 -15.47 1.88 40.51
N ALA A 739 -14.65 1.56 39.52
CA ALA A 739 -13.59 2.45 39.05
C ALA A 739 -14.13 3.78 38.52
N PHE A 740 -15.27 3.73 37.82
CA PHE A 740 -15.91 4.91 37.25
C PHE A 740 -16.66 5.75 38.29
N THR A 741 -17.36 5.13 39.24
CA THR A 741 -18.22 5.85 40.20
C THR A 741 -17.57 6.13 41.56
N ALA A 742 -16.49 5.45 41.95
CA ALA A 742 -15.92 5.58 43.29
C ALA A 742 -15.26 6.95 43.50
N ASP A 743 -15.87 7.89 44.21
CA ASP A 743 -15.19 9.11 44.68
C ASP A 743 -13.79 8.76 45.21
N GLN A 744 -12.77 9.54 44.82
CA GLN A 744 -11.44 9.36 45.42
C GLN A 744 -11.64 9.39 46.93
N PRO A 745 -11.27 8.34 47.70
CA PRO A 745 -11.16 8.53 49.13
C PRO A 745 -10.18 9.69 49.30
N ALA A 746 -10.64 10.74 49.98
CA ALA A 746 -9.82 11.88 50.34
C ALA A 746 -8.44 11.35 50.74
N ARG A 747 -7.38 11.89 50.11
CA ARG A 747 -6.00 11.59 50.49
C ARG A 747 -5.96 11.49 52.02
N PRO A 748 -5.50 10.38 52.62
CA PRO A 748 -5.38 10.32 54.06
C PRO A 748 -4.55 11.54 54.46
N SER A 749 -5.14 12.37 55.32
CA SER A 749 -4.51 13.52 55.92
C SER A 749 -3.12 13.07 56.36
N ARG A 750 -2.11 13.75 55.82
CA ARG A 750 -0.71 13.58 56.22
C ARG A 750 -0.68 13.63 57.76
N PRO A 751 -0.19 12.58 58.45
CA PRO A 751 -0.16 12.61 59.90
C PRO A 751 0.78 13.72 60.34
N ASP A 752 0.23 14.53 61.23
CA ASP A 752 0.74 15.65 62.02
C ASP A 752 2.24 15.96 61.98
N ASP A 753 2.50 17.23 61.71
CA ASP A 753 3.74 17.98 61.92
C ASP A 753 4.04 18.04 63.44
N PRO A 754 5.16 17.48 63.94
CA PRO A 754 5.45 17.46 65.37
C PRO A 754 6.31 18.67 65.74
N ASP A 755 5.71 19.86 65.77
CA ASP A 755 6.34 21.05 66.36
C ASP A 755 5.30 21.88 67.12
N GLN A 756 4.81 21.35 68.25
CA GLN A 756 4.51 22.22 69.39
C GLN A 756 4.62 21.47 70.74
N PRO A 757 5.41 21.99 71.69
CA PRO A 757 5.57 21.40 73.01
C PRO A 757 4.51 21.94 73.98
N ASP A 758 3.95 21.09 74.83
CA ASP A 758 4.10 21.26 76.29
C ASP A 758 3.37 20.19 77.13
N CYS A 759 4.11 19.72 78.13
CA CYS A 759 3.69 19.35 79.49
C CYS A 759 2.69 18.20 79.71
N ALA A 760 3.16 17.02 80.16
CA ALA A 760 3.44 16.74 81.59
C ALA A 760 3.45 15.23 81.96
N VAL A 761 4.14 14.93 83.07
CA VAL A 761 4.08 13.75 84.01
C VAL A 761 4.86 12.44 83.59
N PRO A 762 5.41 11.63 84.54
CA PRO A 762 6.86 11.39 84.65
C PRO A 762 7.30 9.92 84.86
N GLY A 763 8.62 9.67 84.79
CA GLY A 763 9.31 8.65 85.59
C GLY A 763 9.38 7.22 85.03
N GLY A 764 10.58 6.65 85.03
CA GLY A 764 10.78 5.20 84.88
C GLY A 764 12.11 4.82 84.24
N ASP A 765 13.08 4.47 85.07
CA ASP A 765 14.45 4.04 84.75
C ASP A 765 14.57 2.86 83.77
N GLY A 766 15.69 2.84 83.01
CA GLY A 766 16.13 1.63 82.31
C GLY A 766 17.27 1.85 81.30
N ARG A 767 18.53 1.77 81.75
CA ARG A 767 19.75 1.75 80.93
C ARG A 767 19.75 0.62 79.86
N PRO A 768 20.39 0.82 78.69
CA PRO A 768 20.58 -0.22 77.67
C PRO A 768 21.95 -0.92 77.81
N PRO A 769 22.15 -2.12 77.22
CA PRO A 769 23.48 -2.61 76.92
C PRO A 769 23.77 -2.64 75.40
N SER A 770 24.79 -1.89 75.03
CA SER A 770 25.99 -2.31 74.26
C SER A 770 25.83 -3.03 72.91
N THR A 771 26.17 -2.31 71.85
CA THR A 771 26.72 -2.82 70.59
C THR A 771 28.17 -3.34 70.76
N PRO A 772 28.65 -4.18 69.83
CA PRO A 772 30.05 -4.09 69.41
C PRO A 772 30.23 -3.99 67.88
N SER A 773 30.79 -2.85 67.46
CA SER A 773 31.93 -2.68 66.53
C SER A 773 32.10 -3.55 65.25
N LEU A 774 32.03 -2.85 64.11
CA LEU A 774 32.80 -2.94 62.84
C LEU A 774 34.33 -3.20 63.06
N PRO A 775 35.19 -3.59 62.06
CA PRO A 775 35.31 -3.01 60.68
C PRO A 775 35.97 -4.00 59.63
N PRO A 776 36.66 -3.59 58.52
CA PRO A 776 36.72 -2.34 57.74
C PRO A 776 36.51 -2.51 56.20
N ALA A 777 36.54 -1.35 55.52
CA ALA A 777 36.42 -1.08 54.08
C ALA A 777 37.68 -1.36 53.23
N LEU A 778 37.52 -1.36 51.88
CA LEU A 778 38.35 -0.75 50.80
C LEU A 778 38.04 -1.48 49.46
N VAL A 779 37.42 -0.86 48.43
CA VAL A 779 37.93 0.10 47.41
C VAL A 779 38.57 -0.56 46.17
N LEU A 780 37.92 -0.31 45.01
CA LEU A 780 38.38 -0.17 43.61
C LEU A 780 39.12 -1.32 42.86
N SER A 781 38.60 -1.70 41.69
CA SER A 781 39.16 -1.50 40.33
C SER A 781 38.82 -2.63 39.35
N GLU A 782 37.95 -2.37 38.37
CA GLU A 782 38.19 -2.33 36.89
C GLU A 782 36.88 -2.02 36.15
#